data_AF-A0AAD6XL27-F1
#
_entry.id   AF-A0AAD6XL27-F1
#
_cell.length_a   1.000
_cell.length_b   1.000
_cell.length_c   1.000
_cell.angle_alpha   90.00
_cell.angle_beta   90.00
_cell.angle_gamma   90.00
#
_symmetry.space_group_name_H-M   'P 1'
#
loop_
_entity.id
_entity.type
_entity.pdbx_description
1 polymer ?
#
loop_
_entity_poly.entity_id
_entity_poly.type
_entity_poly.pdbx_seq_one_letter_code
_entity_poly.pdbx_strand_id
1 'polypeptide(L)'
;MALNLKRKHDGAAEPRKVARVPQSHTVSEPEESENGDDEEWGGIVPPVQDRTAVPPESSAPGTRPKKPPTGEELRVINDAKDLFRSSTFKLQVDALLPNIRPKTSRIPSLDRFLQELHGVLMDLAPVAPQHPLDAARKLIKRGISVPYSLPQPSEDTNWKVAFERPSDITLVGSWPNKISVKGKDGSKFGVDLAIEMPSNLFQEKDYLNGRFFHKRSFYLATLAAGVRSSNLSVEVYYESASNDPRLTKLVLEPRKASDESPNDFTKLNARVCIIPVLSADSPIPLHRLSPSHSNIRISGDSDSAPVATPLYNSALLTALMPKTQLLSTFALKEHTPSFGDALALLRVWANQRGYGDGTRVCVRGFDSLGPWWAALLGLLVFGEEPKGKGARRKPLGRGLSSYQLFRAALDFLSRHSFEQDAAFHKAKNGHRFSPEEYKDHHQAVFVESSSTVNLLAGIPLGSLQLLQHDARKTLEKLNGANVGSDPFVDVFLKEQRDLPTRFDTIIRVDISSAKPRSPSLHSTLDIGSPANDLIASMAALLQQGLRDRAKAITILHHSSSTRPLSQALPTDPSQALRLVDHGPTADENDTTIGEHKAELRRFKDGRIIENERSQVPAMIDGGFDEVVRLPETISRVYTASGAVVGFKGAMLAFDGLVKQLKALNDELPLSLATVSPISEYLRYTSVFSPVPLSDSLAPSLPQNARYQPSMEMILQFEKSAKWPDDLRAIQKIKLAFFERVASALMTAVDGLKATVVVGDGVSTSDIQDNSRLEIVTPEGWAFSAHIWHDREATLLERLISGKNTLPHINVPTEKKKGKEHQEGMDAKELYMRRFIHAPRHHRAVTALNHRFAAYSSTVRLVKRWLASHWVMHGHVSEEAVEILCASFFVGDGRDLNWDPENHTAERASVPGSKERGFATVVEFLKDWKWEDGLFVPLYGDQSNEASSTQPSMATGFRAGVWRLTTEADSEGHIWTMRGPDVMVAQRIRALAKATWTCLQGMEEGKLDVKSIFIHPTDDYDFLVRMDPAVLPRYAQNIESSLAAAGRYVNLPRDDLETDPRPGFDPARLLYDDLQRMYADTFKIFCDPFGGDRFGAVWDPTLKQPRSFRVLGGFSSMPVKKVKEKEKDKGLVVLNEASILREVERLGSGLVSGITVQV
;
A
#
# COMPACT_ATOMS: atom_id res chain seq x y z
N MET A 1 -26.57 -38.38 33.97
CA MET A 1 -26.85 -38.06 35.38
C MET A 1 -27.27 -36.61 35.43
N ALA A 2 -28.57 -36.32 35.28
CA ALA A 2 -29.59 -36.26 36.36
C ALA A 2 -29.44 -34.95 37.18
N LEU A 3 -30.24 -33.90 36.89
CA LEU A 3 -31.58 -33.55 37.47
C LEU A 3 -31.40 -32.69 38.75
N ASN A 4 -32.08 -31.56 39.03
CA ASN A 4 -33.45 -31.05 38.83
C ASN A 4 -33.44 -29.49 38.81
N LEU A 5 -34.23 -28.71 38.04
CA LEU A 5 -35.68 -28.53 37.87
C LEU A 5 -36.45 -27.94 39.08
N LYS A 6 -36.93 -26.68 38.94
CA LYS A 6 -38.36 -26.31 39.09
C LYS A 6 -38.70 -24.95 38.46
N ARG A 7 -39.72 -24.96 37.59
CA ARG A 7 -40.44 -23.85 36.97
C ARG A 7 -41.53 -23.30 37.90
N LYS A 8 -41.95 -22.05 37.69
CA LYS A 8 -43.37 -21.75 37.40
C LYS A 8 -43.51 -20.47 36.56
N HIS A 9 -44.53 -20.50 35.72
CA HIS A 9 -44.83 -19.69 34.55
C HIS A 9 -46.28 -19.26 34.70
N ASP A 10 -46.64 -18.06 34.26
CA ASP A 10 -47.98 -17.63 33.79
C ASP A 10 -47.72 -16.30 33.04
N GLY A 11 -48.31 -15.95 31.90
CA GLY A 11 -49.34 -16.56 31.08
C GLY A 11 -49.33 -15.87 29.70
N ALA A 12 -50.01 -16.49 28.74
CA ALA A 12 -49.87 -16.33 27.29
C ALA A 12 -50.59 -15.10 26.67
N ALA A 13 -50.35 -14.96 25.37
CA ALA A 13 -50.65 -13.85 24.48
C ALA A 13 -52.03 -13.89 23.78
N GLU A 14 -52.32 -12.74 23.13
CA GLU A 14 -53.28 -12.44 22.04
C GLU A 14 -54.78 -12.27 22.37
N PRO A 15 -55.62 -11.54 21.58
CA PRO A 15 -55.42 -10.91 20.24
C PRO A 15 -56.06 -9.49 20.04
N ARG A 16 -56.05 -8.99 18.77
CA ARG A 16 -57.06 -8.17 18.03
C ARG A 16 -56.87 -6.65 17.72
N LYS A 17 -56.78 -6.43 16.40
CA LYS A 17 -57.37 -5.41 15.48
C LYS A 17 -58.34 -4.30 15.99
N VAL A 18 -58.07 -3.08 15.46
CA VAL A 18 -58.97 -2.06 14.82
C VAL A 18 -60.06 -1.35 15.66
N ALA A 19 -59.99 0.00 15.78
CA ALA A 19 -61.01 0.99 15.33
C ALA A 19 -60.85 2.42 15.94
N ARG A 20 -60.58 3.42 15.07
CA ARG A 20 -61.39 4.61 14.69
C ARG A 20 -62.11 5.56 15.72
N VAL A 21 -61.87 6.88 15.50
CA VAL A 21 -62.68 8.17 15.70
C VAL A 21 -62.96 8.61 17.18
N PRO A 22 -63.25 9.90 17.54
CA PRO A 22 -63.72 11.02 16.70
C PRO A 22 -63.33 12.50 16.97
N GLN A 23 -63.74 13.32 15.99
CA GLN A 23 -64.05 14.77 15.88
C GLN A 23 -65.03 15.27 17.01
N SER A 24 -65.34 16.54 17.33
CA SER A 24 -65.07 17.93 16.89
C SER A 24 -65.89 18.91 17.78
N HIS A 25 -65.63 20.23 17.66
CA HIS A 25 -66.44 21.43 18.04
C HIS A 25 -66.32 21.90 19.51
N THR A 26 -66.27 23.19 19.89
CA THR A 26 -66.92 24.47 19.44
C THR A 26 -66.06 25.68 19.90
N VAL A 27 -65.76 26.70 19.07
CA VAL A 27 -66.42 28.04 18.85
C VAL A 27 -66.52 28.97 20.08
N SER A 28 -65.79 30.11 20.09
CA SER A 28 -66.30 31.52 20.07
C SER A 28 -65.24 32.56 20.50
N GLU A 29 -65.13 33.64 19.69
CA GLU A 29 -64.32 34.89 19.71
C GLU A 29 -64.68 35.86 20.88
N PRO A 30 -64.25 37.16 20.99
CA PRO A 30 -63.36 38.01 20.14
C PRO A 30 -62.37 38.99 20.89
N GLU A 31 -61.58 39.72 20.07
CA GLU A 31 -61.10 41.13 20.18
C GLU A 31 -60.11 41.51 21.33
N GLU A 32 -59.08 42.36 21.16
CA GLU A 32 -58.90 43.54 20.30
C GLU A 32 -57.40 44.00 20.28
N SER A 33 -56.95 44.56 19.14
CA SER A 33 -56.02 45.70 18.90
C SER A 33 -54.56 45.67 19.42
N GLU A 34 -53.50 46.22 18.78
CA GLU A 34 -53.29 46.90 17.49
C GLU A 34 -51.76 47.10 17.24
N ASN A 35 -51.41 47.23 15.95
CA ASN A 35 -50.30 48.00 15.32
C ASN A 35 -48.83 47.50 15.30
N GLY A 36 -48.33 47.35 14.05
CA GLY A 36 -47.06 47.97 13.65
C GLY A 36 -46.14 47.25 12.66
N ASP A 37 -46.52 47.27 11.37
CA ASP A 37 -45.71 47.28 10.13
C ASP A 37 -44.83 46.09 9.68
N ASP A 38 -45.35 45.42 8.65
CA ASP A 38 -44.71 44.51 7.69
C ASP A 38 -44.13 45.28 6.48
N GLU A 39 -43.00 44.80 5.93
CA GLU A 39 -42.68 44.93 4.51
C GLU A 39 -42.50 43.52 3.89
N GLU A 40 -43.27 43.30 2.83
CA GLU A 40 -43.70 42.03 2.26
C GLU A 40 -42.79 41.53 1.13
N TRP A 41 -42.68 40.20 1.03
CA TRP A 41 -41.93 39.45 0.02
C TRP A 41 -42.88 39.07 -1.14
N GLY A 42 -42.58 39.52 -2.36
CA GLY A 42 -43.45 39.32 -3.53
C GLY A 42 -43.34 37.94 -4.19
N GLY A 43 -44.45 37.21 -4.22
CA GLY A 43 -44.70 36.07 -5.12
C GLY A 43 -45.54 36.50 -6.34
N ILE A 44 -45.25 35.95 -7.52
CA ILE A 44 -45.96 36.27 -8.77
C ILE A 44 -46.98 35.17 -9.12
N VAL A 45 -48.24 35.61 -9.23
CA VAL A 45 -49.44 34.93 -9.75
C VAL A 45 -49.55 35.20 -11.27
N PRO A 46 -50.15 34.31 -12.09
CA PRO A 46 -50.37 34.54 -13.52
C PRO A 46 -51.73 35.21 -13.81
N PRO A 47 -51.91 35.89 -14.97
CA PRO A 47 -53.25 36.20 -15.48
C PRO A 47 -53.58 35.60 -16.85
N VAL A 48 -54.89 35.44 -17.06
CA VAL A 48 -55.69 35.03 -18.23
C VAL A 48 -56.25 36.34 -18.85
N GLN A 49 -56.40 36.64 -20.16
CA GLN A 49 -57.25 36.06 -21.24
C GLN A 49 -57.09 36.98 -22.50
N ASP A 50 -57.12 36.48 -23.75
CA ASP A 50 -58.17 36.85 -24.75
C ASP A 50 -58.10 36.08 -26.11
N ARG A 51 -59.29 35.63 -26.52
CA ARG A 51 -59.92 35.32 -27.83
C ARG A 51 -59.18 34.83 -29.12
N THR A 52 -59.74 33.70 -29.61
CA THR A 52 -60.18 33.33 -30.99
C THR A 52 -59.26 32.62 -32.02
N ALA A 53 -59.83 31.52 -32.56
CA ALA A 53 -59.69 30.89 -33.91
C ALA A 53 -58.67 29.73 -34.19
N VAL A 54 -59.20 28.48 -34.16
CA VAL A 54 -59.15 27.30 -35.07
C VAL A 54 -57.84 26.93 -35.88
N PRO A 55 -57.49 25.61 -36.06
CA PRO A 55 -56.15 25.08 -36.36
C PRO A 55 -55.93 24.71 -37.86
N PRO A 56 -54.74 24.22 -38.31
CA PRO A 56 -54.52 22.76 -38.35
C PRO A 56 -53.04 22.23 -38.24
N GLU A 57 -53.00 20.91 -38.01
CA GLU A 57 -51.97 19.87 -38.17
C GLU A 57 -50.61 20.17 -38.85
N SER A 58 -49.50 19.67 -38.26
CA SER A 58 -48.60 18.71 -38.93
C SER A 58 -47.32 18.33 -38.13
N SER A 59 -47.04 17.02 -38.13
CA SER A 59 -45.73 16.34 -38.07
C SER A 59 -45.03 16.03 -36.74
N ALA A 60 -44.41 14.83 -36.76
CA ALA A 60 -43.87 13.97 -35.71
C ALA A 60 -42.67 14.53 -34.89
N PRO A 61 -42.30 13.88 -33.76
CA PRO A 61 -41.34 14.43 -32.81
C PRO A 61 -39.89 14.15 -33.25
N GLY A 62 -39.13 15.22 -33.51
CA GLY A 62 -37.67 15.19 -33.59
C GLY A 62 -37.05 15.19 -32.19
N THR A 63 -36.25 14.17 -31.90
CA THR A 63 -35.33 14.05 -30.76
C THR A 63 -34.50 15.32 -30.57
N ARG A 64 -34.69 16.02 -29.45
CA ARG A 64 -33.79 17.11 -29.03
C ARG A 64 -32.50 16.52 -28.44
N PRO A 65 -31.31 17.07 -28.75
CA PRO A 65 -30.06 16.65 -28.14
C PRO A 65 -30.05 17.01 -26.65
N LYS A 66 -29.66 16.07 -25.80
CA LYS A 66 -29.48 16.30 -24.36
C LYS A 66 -28.44 17.41 -24.18
N LYS A 67 -28.87 18.61 -23.76
CA LYS A 67 -27.94 19.66 -23.34
C LYS A 67 -27.15 19.16 -22.12
N PRO A 68 -25.84 19.42 -22.04
CA PRO A 68 -25.07 19.12 -20.84
C PRO A 68 -25.66 19.88 -19.65
N PRO A 69 -25.64 19.29 -18.44
CA PRO A 69 -26.21 19.89 -17.24
C PRO A 69 -25.56 21.25 -16.95
N THR A 70 -26.38 22.21 -16.52
CA THR A 70 -25.92 23.53 -16.10
C THR A 70 -25.05 23.42 -14.85
N GLY A 71 -24.17 24.40 -14.62
CA GLY A 71 -23.28 24.41 -13.44
C GLY A 71 -24.03 24.38 -12.09
N GLU A 72 -25.29 24.78 -12.09
CA GLU A 72 -26.19 24.73 -10.92
C GLU A 72 -26.78 23.33 -10.72
N GLU A 73 -27.19 22.65 -11.79
CA GLU A 73 -27.61 21.25 -11.74
C GLU A 73 -26.46 20.32 -11.34
N LEU A 74 -25.23 20.58 -11.83
CA LEU A 74 -24.03 19.86 -11.41
C LEU A 74 -23.73 20.05 -9.92
N ARG A 75 -23.95 21.25 -9.37
CA ARG A 75 -23.82 21.52 -7.94
C ARG A 75 -24.88 20.78 -7.14
N VAL A 76 -26.14 20.84 -7.54
CA VAL A 76 -27.24 20.13 -6.85
C VAL A 76 -27.03 18.62 -6.85
N ILE A 77 -26.57 18.02 -7.96
CA ILE A 77 -26.24 16.59 -8.05
C ILE A 77 -25.07 16.24 -7.14
N ASN A 78 -24.02 17.08 -7.12
CA ASN A 78 -22.84 16.85 -6.28
C ASN A 78 -23.18 17.00 -4.80
N ASP A 79 -23.99 18.00 -4.45
CA ASP A 79 -24.50 18.24 -3.10
C ASP A 79 -25.39 17.09 -2.63
N ALA A 80 -26.27 16.55 -3.48
CA ALA A 80 -27.12 15.40 -3.15
C ALA A 80 -26.29 14.10 -2.94
N LYS A 81 -25.27 13.86 -3.78
CA LYS A 81 -24.33 12.75 -3.62
C LYS A 81 -23.50 12.87 -2.34
N ASP A 82 -23.02 14.08 -2.05
CA ASP A 82 -22.29 14.39 -0.82
C ASP A 82 -23.21 14.33 0.41
N LEU A 83 -24.51 14.64 0.30
CA LEU A 83 -25.49 14.55 1.39
C LEU A 83 -25.72 13.10 1.84
N PHE A 84 -25.91 12.18 0.88
CA PHE A 84 -26.10 10.76 1.18
C PHE A 84 -24.85 10.17 1.86
N ARG A 85 -23.67 10.42 1.30
CA ARG A 85 -22.39 10.01 1.91
C ARG A 85 -22.21 10.62 3.29
N SER A 86 -22.48 11.91 3.45
CA SER A 86 -22.40 12.64 4.71
C SER A 86 -23.27 12.03 5.80
N SER A 87 -24.46 11.52 5.49
CA SER A 87 -25.35 10.89 6.48
C SER A 87 -24.78 9.58 7.07
N THR A 88 -24.25 8.69 6.23
CA THR A 88 -23.63 7.43 6.68
C THR A 88 -22.32 7.71 7.42
N PHE A 89 -21.48 8.60 6.86
CA PHE A 89 -20.24 9.02 7.49
C PHE A 89 -20.48 9.64 8.86
N LYS A 90 -21.53 10.47 9.00
CA LYS A 90 -21.90 11.08 10.28
C LYS A 90 -22.20 10.02 11.34
N LEU A 91 -22.99 8.99 11.02
CA LEU A 91 -23.27 7.89 11.96
C LEU A 91 -21.98 7.18 12.40
N GLN A 92 -21.04 6.97 11.48
CA GLN A 92 -19.75 6.34 11.77
C GLN A 92 -18.84 7.24 12.60
N VAL A 93 -18.83 8.55 12.34
CA VAL A 93 -18.14 9.56 13.15
C VAL A 93 -18.72 9.58 14.57
N ASP A 94 -20.04 9.61 14.71
CA ASP A 94 -20.73 9.61 16.01
C ASP A 94 -20.45 8.32 16.79
N ALA A 95 -20.26 7.18 16.11
CA ALA A 95 -19.83 5.92 16.72
C ALA A 95 -18.33 5.91 17.09
N LEU A 96 -17.47 6.61 16.35
CA LEU A 96 -16.03 6.68 16.58
C LEU A 96 -15.68 7.60 17.77
N LEU A 97 -16.30 8.78 17.86
CA LEU A 97 -15.93 9.84 18.81
C LEU A 97 -15.89 9.39 20.29
N PRO A 98 -16.87 8.62 20.82
CA PRO A 98 -16.84 8.13 22.21
C PRO A 98 -15.66 7.20 22.52
N ASN A 99 -15.12 6.51 21.49
CA ASN A 99 -14.03 5.55 21.65
C ASN A 99 -12.64 6.21 21.65
N ILE A 100 -12.54 7.43 21.12
CA ILE A 100 -11.27 8.17 21.00
C ILE A 100 -11.14 9.32 22.01
N ARG A 101 -12.20 9.65 22.75
CA ARG A 101 -12.19 10.73 23.76
C ARG A 101 -11.95 10.20 25.19
N PRO A 102 -11.42 11.02 26.11
CA PRO A 102 -11.34 10.67 27.52
C PRO A 102 -12.72 10.36 28.10
N LYS A 103 -12.83 9.30 28.92
CA LYS A 103 -14.09 8.95 29.58
C LYS A 103 -14.36 9.90 30.75
N THR A 104 -15.48 10.61 30.70
CA THR A 104 -15.86 11.63 31.70
C THR A 104 -15.87 11.11 33.14
N SER A 105 -16.27 9.84 33.36
CA SER A 105 -16.30 9.23 34.69
C SER A 105 -14.93 9.06 35.35
N ARG A 106 -13.83 9.18 34.59
CA ARG A 106 -12.45 8.98 35.07
C ARG A 106 -11.66 10.29 35.23
N ILE A 107 -12.26 11.43 34.87
CA ILE A 107 -11.62 12.76 34.97
C ILE A 107 -11.47 13.25 36.42
N PRO A 108 -12.42 13.05 37.35
CA PRO A 108 -12.34 13.64 38.69
C PRO A 108 -11.07 13.28 39.49
N SER A 109 -10.54 12.07 39.33
CA SER A 109 -9.29 11.67 40.00
C SER A 109 -8.08 12.49 39.52
N LEU A 110 -8.03 12.81 38.23
CA LEU A 110 -7.01 13.68 37.67
C LEU A 110 -7.17 15.11 38.19
N ASP A 111 -8.40 15.63 38.28
CA ASP A 111 -8.63 16.99 38.78
C ASP A 111 -8.16 17.16 40.23
N ARG A 112 -8.39 16.15 41.10
CA ARG A 112 -7.84 16.15 42.47
C ARG A 112 -6.31 16.10 42.47
N PHE A 113 -5.72 15.23 41.66
CA PHE A 113 -4.27 15.16 41.50
C PHE A 113 -3.68 16.52 41.06
N LEU A 114 -4.32 17.20 40.09
CA LEU A 114 -3.87 18.50 39.60
C LEU A 114 -3.97 19.59 40.68
N GLN A 115 -4.99 19.54 41.55
CA GLN A 115 -5.13 20.45 42.69
C GLN A 115 -4.01 20.24 43.73
N GLU A 116 -3.69 18.98 44.07
CA GLU A 116 -2.59 18.68 44.98
C GLU A 116 -1.23 19.06 44.38
N LEU A 117 -1.02 18.75 43.09
CA LEU A 117 0.18 19.16 42.37
C LEU A 117 0.34 20.69 42.36
N HIS A 118 -0.74 21.44 42.16
CA HIS A 118 -0.72 22.89 42.25
C HIS A 118 -0.25 23.36 43.64
N GLY A 119 -0.75 22.77 44.73
CA GLY A 119 -0.28 23.04 46.09
C GLY A 119 1.22 22.78 46.26
N VAL A 120 1.68 21.60 45.86
CA VAL A 120 3.11 21.21 45.92
C VAL A 120 4.00 22.20 45.19
N LEU A 121 3.60 22.66 44.00
CA LEU A 121 4.39 23.59 43.18
C LEU A 121 4.45 25.00 43.76
N MET A 122 3.37 25.45 44.42
CA MET A 122 3.30 26.78 45.05
C MET A 122 4.02 26.86 46.40
N ASP A 123 4.17 25.73 47.09
CA ASP A 123 4.84 25.62 48.39
C ASP A 123 6.37 25.43 48.28
N LEU A 124 6.93 25.38 47.07
CA LEU A 124 8.37 25.20 46.86
C LEU A 124 9.18 26.41 47.36
N ALA A 125 10.19 26.13 48.19
CA ALA A 125 11.07 27.15 48.73
C ALA A 125 11.94 27.82 47.63
N PRO A 126 12.12 29.15 47.67
CA PRO A 126 12.97 29.86 46.71
C PRO A 126 14.44 29.47 46.87
N VAL A 127 15.18 29.51 45.76
CA VAL A 127 16.62 29.27 45.69
C VAL A 127 17.31 30.55 45.26
N ALA A 128 18.17 31.10 46.14
CA ALA A 128 18.90 32.33 45.86
C ALA A 128 19.82 32.22 44.63
N PRO A 129 20.11 33.34 43.92
CA PRO A 129 20.95 33.34 42.72
C PRO A 129 22.37 32.79 42.96
N GLN A 130 22.74 31.77 42.19
CA GLN A 130 24.00 31.05 42.32
C GLN A 130 24.57 30.66 40.94
N HIS A 131 25.86 30.30 40.90
CA HIS A 131 26.51 29.88 39.65
C HIS A 131 25.86 28.58 39.12
N PRO A 132 25.63 28.44 37.80
CA PRO A 132 24.90 27.30 37.23
C PRO A 132 25.49 25.94 37.59
N LEU A 133 26.82 25.82 37.57
CA LEU A 133 27.52 24.57 37.90
C LEU A 133 27.34 24.19 39.38
N ASP A 134 27.42 25.16 40.30
CA ASP A 134 27.24 24.90 41.73
C ASP A 134 25.80 24.49 42.06
N ALA A 135 24.84 25.15 41.41
CA ALA A 135 23.43 24.86 41.53
C ALA A 135 23.10 23.44 41.03
N ALA A 136 23.67 23.04 39.89
CA ALA A 136 23.52 21.70 39.34
C ALA A 136 24.16 20.62 40.23
N ARG A 137 25.36 20.85 40.78
CA ARG A 137 26.00 19.91 41.73
C ARG A 137 25.12 19.62 42.95
N LYS A 138 24.37 20.61 43.46
CA LYS A 138 23.43 20.40 44.58
C LYS A 138 22.26 19.49 44.21
N LEU A 139 21.72 19.61 42.99
CA LEU A 139 20.63 18.75 42.48
C LEU A 139 21.13 17.33 42.15
N ILE A 140 22.35 17.20 41.62
CA ILE A 140 22.96 15.89 41.32
C ILE A 140 23.12 15.05 42.60
N LYS A 141 23.46 15.66 43.74
CA LYS A 141 23.50 14.98 45.05
C LYS A 141 22.15 14.41 45.48
N ARG A 142 21.04 14.96 44.95
CA ARG A 142 19.71 14.42 45.14
C ARG A 142 19.39 13.34 44.10
N GLY A 143 20.19 13.14 43.07
CA GLY A 143 19.90 12.24 41.95
C GLY A 143 19.06 12.90 40.86
N ILE A 144 19.22 14.20 40.64
CA ILE A 144 18.59 14.96 39.55
C ILE A 144 19.67 15.72 38.79
N SER A 145 19.80 15.42 37.51
CA SER A 145 20.70 16.10 36.60
C SER A 145 19.95 17.24 35.90
N VAL A 146 20.61 18.40 35.77
CA VAL A 146 20.03 19.56 35.07
C VAL A 146 20.26 19.41 33.57
N PRO A 147 19.21 19.47 32.72
CA PRO A 147 19.33 19.21 31.28
C PRO A 147 19.87 20.45 30.52
N TYR A 148 21.08 20.90 30.83
CA TYR A 148 21.68 22.05 30.13
C TYR A 148 21.94 21.73 28.65
N SER A 149 21.35 22.52 27.76
CA SER A 149 21.59 22.46 26.31
C SER A 149 22.96 23.02 25.93
N LEU A 150 23.45 22.70 24.73
CA LEU A 150 24.65 23.32 24.18
C LEU A 150 24.41 24.82 23.85
N PRO A 151 25.42 25.69 23.98
CA PRO A 151 26.70 25.43 24.65
C PRO A 151 26.50 25.25 26.17
N GLN A 152 27.25 24.35 26.81
CA GLN A 152 27.10 24.13 28.25
C GLN A 152 27.69 25.29 29.07
N PRO A 153 27.18 25.57 30.29
CA PRO A 153 27.81 26.52 31.20
C PRO A 153 29.26 26.10 31.53
N SER A 154 30.20 27.03 31.45
CA SER A 154 31.61 26.86 31.87
C SER A 154 31.90 27.56 33.20
N GLU A 155 33.13 27.43 33.72
CA GLU A 155 33.57 28.16 34.92
C GLU A 155 33.61 29.68 34.73
N ASP A 156 33.82 30.15 33.49
CA ASP A 156 33.82 31.58 33.12
C ASP A 156 32.40 32.19 33.01
N THR A 157 31.37 31.44 33.40
CA THR A 157 29.98 31.85 33.25
C THR A 157 29.59 32.94 34.26
N ASN A 158 29.34 34.15 33.76
CA ASN A 158 29.03 35.30 34.63
C ASN A 158 27.55 35.42 35.04
N TRP A 159 26.62 34.74 34.36
CA TRP A 159 25.20 34.78 34.70
C TRP A 159 24.85 33.70 35.73
N LYS A 160 23.77 33.93 36.51
CA LYS A 160 23.34 33.07 37.62
C LYS A 160 22.01 32.39 37.33
N VAL A 161 21.77 31.26 37.98
CA VAL A 161 20.45 30.60 38.06
C VAL A 161 19.86 30.77 39.45
N ALA A 162 18.53 30.89 39.51
CA ALA A 162 17.74 31.02 40.73
C ALA A 162 16.41 30.28 40.55
N PHE A 163 15.67 30.08 41.64
CA PHE A 163 14.31 29.56 41.60
C PHE A 163 13.42 30.40 42.51
N GLU A 164 12.24 30.75 42.02
CA GLU A 164 11.15 31.34 42.78
C GLU A 164 9.88 30.56 42.45
N ARG A 165 8.86 30.68 43.30
CA ARG A 165 7.56 30.04 43.04
C ARG A 165 6.99 30.52 41.69
N PRO A 166 6.22 29.69 40.98
CA PRO A 166 5.56 30.12 39.74
C PRO A 166 4.69 31.36 39.91
N SER A 167 4.70 32.26 38.93
CA SER A 167 3.78 33.41 38.91
C SER A 167 2.35 32.99 38.58
N ASP A 168 2.21 32.02 37.67
CA ASP A 168 0.93 31.47 37.20
C ASP A 168 1.12 29.99 36.86
N ILE A 169 0.09 29.17 37.11
CA ILE A 169 0.03 27.77 36.71
C ILE A 169 -1.28 27.59 35.93
N THR A 170 -1.17 27.45 34.61
CA THR A 170 -2.32 27.34 33.72
C THR A 170 -2.36 25.98 33.04
N LEU A 171 -3.53 25.34 33.04
CA LEU A 171 -3.80 24.15 32.24
C LEU A 171 -3.95 24.56 30.77
N VAL A 172 -3.13 23.98 29.87
CA VAL A 172 -3.03 24.37 28.46
C VAL A 172 -3.21 23.17 27.52
N GLY A 173 -3.15 23.41 26.21
CA GLY A 173 -3.22 22.36 25.20
C GLY A 173 -4.65 21.85 24.95
N SER A 174 -4.75 20.56 24.58
CA SER A 174 -6.02 19.94 24.15
C SER A 174 -6.99 19.63 25.29
N TRP A 175 -6.45 19.40 26.50
CA TRP A 175 -7.23 18.96 27.66
C TRP A 175 -8.27 19.98 28.14
N PRO A 176 -7.94 21.24 28.47
CA PRO A 176 -8.91 22.23 28.95
C PRO A 176 -9.99 22.54 27.91
N ASN A 177 -9.63 22.49 26.61
CA ASN A 177 -10.58 22.71 25.51
C ASN A 177 -11.48 21.48 25.22
N LYS A 178 -11.29 20.35 25.92
CA LYS A 178 -12.02 19.08 25.72
C LYS A 178 -11.91 18.54 24.28
N ILE A 179 -10.74 18.69 23.67
CA ILE A 179 -10.43 18.26 22.29
C ILE A 179 -9.32 17.20 22.24
N SER A 180 -9.05 16.56 23.38
CA SER A 180 -8.08 15.46 23.49
C SER A 180 -8.53 14.24 22.68
N VAL A 181 -7.57 13.65 21.97
CA VAL A 181 -7.78 12.47 21.12
C VAL A 181 -6.82 11.39 21.59
N LYS A 182 -7.31 10.15 21.67
CA LYS A 182 -6.51 8.98 22.01
C LYS A 182 -5.45 8.79 20.92
N GLY A 183 -4.18 8.77 21.31
CA GLY A 183 -3.11 8.50 20.37
C GLY A 183 -2.99 7.00 20.04
N LYS A 184 -2.07 6.68 19.12
CA LYS A 184 -1.80 5.30 18.69
C LYS A 184 -0.86 4.57 19.63
N ASP A 185 -0.76 3.25 19.47
CA ASP A 185 0.15 2.38 20.21
C ASP A 185 0.02 2.43 21.74
N GLY A 186 -1.19 2.70 22.23
CA GLY A 186 -1.45 2.83 23.67
C GLY A 186 -0.95 4.14 24.29
N SER A 187 -0.54 5.12 23.49
CA SER A 187 -0.06 6.40 24.00
C SER A 187 -1.08 7.09 24.92
N LYS A 188 -0.54 7.68 25.98
CA LYS A 188 -1.31 8.30 27.05
C LYS A 188 -1.85 9.66 26.60
N PHE A 189 -3.02 10.04 27.10
CA PHE A 189 -3.51 11.40 26.92
C PHE A 189 -2.55 12.39 27.60
N GLY A 190 -2.06 13.38 26.86
CA GLY A 190 -1.24 14.46 27.39
C GLY A 190 -2.10 15.52 28.08
N VAL A 191 -1.72 15.87 29.31
CA VAL A 191 -2.31 16.94 30.11
C VAL A 191 -1.20 17.95 30.37
N ASP A 192 -1.22 19.07 29.64
CA ASP A 192 -0.11 20.03 29.66
C ASP A 192 -0.37 21.15 30.68
N LEU A 193 0.59 21.40 31.57
CA LEU A 193 0.59 22.52 32.52
C LEU A 193 1.69 23.50 32.11
N ALA A 194 1.27 24.72 31.78
CA ALA A 194 2.17 25.85 31.61
C ALA A 194 2.48 26.45 32.98
N ILE A 195 3.75 26.45 33.37
CA ILE A 195 4.23 27.04 34.62
C ILE A 195 5.00 28.31 34.28
N GLU A 196 4.41 29.47 34.61
CA GLU A 196 5.01 30.77 34.30
C GLU A 196 6.17 31.07 35.24
N MET A 197 7.37 31.18 34.66
CA MET A 197 8.58 31.55 35.38
C MET A 197 8.56 33.05 35.67
N PRO A 198 8.81 33.49 36.92
CA PRO A 198 8.82 34.91 37.29
C PRO A 198 9.78 35.77 36.45
N SER A 199 9.32 36.94 35.99
CA SER A 199 10.08 37.81 35.07
C SER A 199 11.39 38.34 35.66
N ASN A 200 11.48 38.48 36.99
CA ASN A 200 12.67 38.89 37.73
C ASN A 200 13.82 37.86 37.67
N LEU A 201 13.56 36.61 37.27
CA LEU A 201 14.60 35.60 37.05
C LEU A 201 15.38 35.84 35.75
N PHE A 202 14.85 36.67 34.84
CA PHE A 202 15.41 36.93 33.53
C PHE A 202 16.03 38.33 33.42
N GLN A 203 16.96 38.46 32.48
CA GLN A 203 17.62 39.69 32.10
C GLN A 203 17.42 39.92 30.60
N GLU A 204 17.56 41.17 30.16
CA GLU A 204 17.34 41.58 28.77
C GLU A 204 18.17 40.76 27.77
N LYS A 205 19.40 40.35 28.12
CA LYS A 205 20.33 39.60 27.26
C LYS A 205 20.25 38.08 27.38
N ASP A 206 19.25 37.53 28.08
CA ASP A 206 19.13 36.07 28.26
C ASP A 206 18.70 35.32 27.00
N TYR A 207 18.32 36.02 25.93
CA TYR A 207 18.12 35.41 24.62
C TYR A 207 19.43 34.92 23.98
N LEU A 208 20.60 35.38 24.43
CA LEU A 208 21.90 35.03 23.84
C LEU A 208 22.47 33.72 24.39
N ASN A 209 23.12 32.93 23.53
CA ASN A 209 24.00 31.81 23.87
C ASN A 209 23.39 30.79 24.86
N GLY A 210 22.11 30.46 24.71
CA GLY A 210 21.46 29.41 25.49
C GLY A 210 21.02 29.80 26.91
N ARG A 211 21.29 31.04 27.37
CA ARG A 211 21.06 31.47 28.77
C ARG A 211 19.62 31.25 29.24
N PHE A 212 18.64 31.62 28.43
CA PHE A 212 17.22 31.35 28.69
C PHE A 212 16.96 29.85 28.91
N PHE A 213 17.45 29.00 28.00
CA PHE A 213 17.25 27.55 28.07
C PHE A 213 17.92 26.94 29.30
N HIS A 214 19.08 27.46 29.71
CA HIS A 214 19.74 27.00 30.93
C HIS A 214 18.97 27.39 32.20
N LYS A 215 18.50 28.65 32.30
CA LYS A 215 17.65 29.10 33.41
C LYS A 215 16.36 28.28 33.47
N ARG A 216 15.71 28.07 32.33
CA ARG A 216 14.52 27.22 32.17
C ARG A 216 14.79 25.78 32.62
N SER A 217 15.94 25.21 32.25
CA SER A 217 16.32 23.84 32.61
C SER A 217 16.59 23.69 34.12
N PHE A 218 17.25 24.67 34.73
CA PHE A 218 17.46 24.68 36.18
C PHE A 218 16.13 24.83 36.94
N TYR A 219 15.25 25.71 36.47
CA TYR A 219 13.90 25.86 37.02
C TYR A 219 13.13 24.54 36.95
N LEU A 220 13.12 23.90 35.77
CA LEU A 220 12.53 22.59 35.54
C LEU A 220 13.08 21.51 36.51
N ALA A 221 14.40 21.42 36.65
CA ALA A 221 15.04 20.45 37.54
C ALA A 221 14.69 20.69 39.03
N THR A 222 14.49 21.96 39.42
CA THR A 222 14.06 22.32 40.78
C THR A 222 12.60 21.92 41.03
N LEU A 223 11.72 22.11 40.05
CA LEU A 223 10.34 21.59 40.10
C LEU A 223 10.34 20.05 40.23
N ALA A 224 11.18 19.37 39.45
CA ALA A 224 11.30 17.91 39.51
C ALA A 224 11.73 17.43 40.90
N ALA A 225 12.67 18.14 41.53
CA ALA A 225 13.10 17.86 42.90
C ALA A 225 11.97 18.03 43.91
N GLY A 226 11.19 19.10 43.77
CA GLY A 226 10.02 19.39 44.59
C GLY A 226 8.96 18.29 44.49
N VAL A 227 8.55 17.93 43.27
CA VAL A 227 7.55 16.89 43.03
C VAL A 227 8.05 15.53 43.54
N ARG A 228 9.31 15.17 43.32
CA ARG A 228 9.84 13.88 43.79
C ARG A 228 9.96 13.80 45.33
N SER A 229 10.14 14.94 46.01
CA SER A 229 10.13 15.00 47.48
C SER A 229 8.73 15.05 48.10
N SER A 230 7.68 15.17 47.28
CA SER A 230 6.29 15.20 47.74
C SER A 230 5.69 13.80 47.91
N ASN A 231 4.52 13.72 48.54
CA ASN A 231 3.76 12.48 48.72
C ASN A 231 2.88 12.11 47.51
N LEU A 232 3.09 12.74 46.35
CA LEU A 232 2.33 12.43 45.13
C LEU A 232 2.71 11.03 44.61
N SER A 233 1.71 10.18 44.36
CA SER A 233 1.88 8.80 43.84
C SER A 233 2.24 8.75 42.35
N VAL A 234 3.30 9.47 41.95
CA VAL A 234 3.78 9.54 40.57
C VAL A 234 5.27 9.22 40.44
N GLU A 235 5.65 8.83 39.25
CA GLU A 235 7.03 8.79 38.77
C GLU A 235 7.28 10.01 37.87
N VAL A 236 8.49 10.55 37.94
CA VAL A 236 8.86 11.81 37.30
C VAL A 236 9.99 11.54 36.30
N TYR A 237 9.78 11.96 35.06
CA TYR A 237 10.70 11.73 33.95
C TYR A 237 11.00 13.03 33.20
N TYR A 238 12.14 13.08 32.50
CA TYR A 238 12.37 14.08 31.45
C TYR A 238 11.92 13.53 30.10
N GLU A 239 11.41 14.40 29.24
CA GLU A 239 11.14 14.13 27.83
C GLU A 239 11.57 15.37 27.03
N SER A 240 12.24 15.18 25.90
CA SER A 240 12.72 16.27 25.05
C SER A 240 12.09 16.12 23.67
N ALA A 241 11.24 17.07 23.27
CA ALA A 241 10.63 17.04 21.94
C ALA A 241 11.70 17.03 20.84
N SER A 242 11.53 16.18 19.83
CA SER A 242 12.47 15.96 18.72
C SER A 242 13.92 15.71 19.16
N ASN A 243 14.10 15.12 20.36
CA ASN A 243 15.38 14.97 21.05
C ASN A 243 16.19 16.27 21.18
N ASP A 244 15.53 17.43 21.24
CA ASP A 244 16.15 18.74 21.49
C ASP A 244 16.15 19.04 23.00
N PRO A 245 17.33 19.10 23.67
CA PRO A 245 17.42 19.42 25.09
C PRO A 245 16.80 20.78 25.46
N ARG A 246 16.77 21.75 24.54
CA ARG A 246 16.18 23.09 24.76
C ARG A 246 14.68 23.01 25.04
N LEU A 247 14.01 21.99 24.50
CA LEU A 247 12.58 21.75 24.60
C LEU A 247 12.23 20.68 25.65
N THR A 248 13.12 20.44 26.62
CA THR A 248 12.86 19.47 27.70
C THR A 248 11.65 19.90 28.54
N LYS A 249 10.80 18.93 28.88
CA LYS A 249 9.65 19.04 29.79
C LYS A 249 9.70 17.92 30.83
N LEU A 250 8.94 18.06 31.92
CA LEU A 250 8.74 16.98 32.88
C LEU A 250 7.48 16.21 32.55
N VAL A 251 7.56 14.89 32.67
CA VAL A 251 6.43 13.98 32.50
C VAL A 251 6.18 13.27 33.82
N LEU A 252 4.96 13.39 34.31
CA LEU A 252 4.47 12.72 35.51
C LEU A 252 3.57 11.56 35.08
N GLU A 253 3.93 10.37 35.53
CA GLU A 253 3.17 9.15 35.28
C GLU A 253 2.71 8.54 36.60
N PRO A 254 1.49 8.00 36.70
CA PRO A 254 1.01 7.40 37.93
C PRO A 254 1.83 6.14 38.26
N ARG A 255 2.21 5.97 39.52
CA ARG A 255 2.86 4.74 40.00
C ARG A 255 1.85 3.59 39.90
N LYS A 256 2.32 2.35 39.62
CA LYS A 256 1.50 1.14 39.35
C LYS A 256 0.21 1.07 40.19
N ALA A 257 -0.85 0.54 39.56
CA ALA A 257 -2.26 0.48 40.00
C ALA A 257 -2.60 -0.28 41.31
N SER A 258 -1.65 -0.42 42.25
CA SER A 258 -1.90 -1.06 43.56
C SER A 258 -2.52 -0.12 44.59
N ASP A 259 -2.40 1.20 44.40
CA ASP A 259 -2.92 2.18 45.34
C ASP A 259 -4.32 2.63 44.89
N GLU A 260 -5.38 2.21 45.60
CA GLU A 260 -6.75 2.72 45.45
C GLU A 260 -6.87 4.19 45.93
N SER A 261 -5.89 5.03 45.60
CA SER A 261 -5.85 6.43 46.01
C SER A 261 -6.92 7.23 45.24
N PRO A 262 -7.56 8.22 45.88
CA PRO A 262 -8.52 9.10 45.21
C PRO A 262 -7.92 9.95 44.08
N ASN A 263 -6.58 9.96 43.96
CA ASN A 263 -5.80 10.69 42.97
C ASN A 263 -5.19 9.78 41.90
N ASP A 264 -5.51 8.47 41.91
CA ASP A 264 -5.07 7.54 40.86
C ASP A 264 -5.82 7.81 39.54
N PHE A 265 -5.09 8.26 38.53
CA PHE A 265 -5.57 8.47 37.16
C PHE A 265 -5.04 7.42 36.17
N THR A 266 -4.49 6.28 36.63
CA THR A 266 -4.01 5.19 35.77
C THR A 266 -5.11 4.69 34.83
N LYS A 267 -6.34 4.55 35.33
CA LYS A 267 -7.51 4.12 34.52
C LYS A 267 -7.88 5.12 33.41
N LEU A 268 -7.50 6.39 33.52
CA LEU A 268 -7.71 7.41 32.49
C LEU A 268 -6.71 7.26 31.33
N ASN A 269 -5.61 6.52 31.52
CA ASN A 269 -4.48 6.42 30.60
C ASN A 269 -3.94 7.82 30.22
N ALA A 270 -3.71 8.67 31.22
CA ALA A 270 -3.20 10.02 31.05
C ALA A 270 -1.76 10.16 31.61
N ARG A 271 -1.04 11.16 31.11
CA ARG A 271 0.24 11.64 31.64
C ARG A 271 0.17 13.16 31.79
N VAL A 272 0.80 13.69 32.83
CA VAL A 272 0.82 15.13 33.10
C VAL A 272 2.19 15.70 32.70
N CYS A 273 2.19 16.69 31.81
CA CYS A 273 3.39 17.32 31.29
C CYS A 273 3.55 18.71 31.90
N ILE A 274 4.65 18.98 32.60
CA ILE A 274 4.98 20.31 33.11
C ILE A 274 5.92 21.02 32.14
N ILE A 275 5.50 22.20 31.67
CA ILE A 275 6.20 23.02 30.68
C ILE A 275 6.43 24.41 31.29
N PRO A 276 7.67 24.75 31.66
CA PRO A 276 7.99 26.11 32.08
C PRO A 276 7.89 27.07 30.89
N VAL A 277 7.12 28.15 31.07
CA VAL A 277 6.82 29.18 30.07
C VAL A 277 7.36 30.54 30.53
N LEU A 278 7.55 31.43 29.56
CA LEU A 278 8.01 32.78 29.81
C LEU A 278 6.80 33.70 30.03
N SER A 279 6.89 34.59 31.02
CA SER A 279 5.87 35.63 31.24
C SER A 279 5.83 36.63 30.08
N ALA A 280 4.65 37.18 29.81
CA ALA A 280 4.47 38.26 28.82
C ALA A 280 5.25 39.54 29.18
N ASP A 281 5.48 39.76 30.49
CA ASP A 281 6.22 40.91 31.03
C ASP A 281 7.72 40.64 31.17
N SER A 282 8.24 39.61 30.48
CA SER A 282 9.65 39.27 30.50
C SER A 282 10.51 40.43 29.95
N PRO A 283 11.70 40.69 30.54
CA PRO A 283 12.62 41.71 30.03
C PRO A 283 13.27 41.32 28.69
N ILE A 284 13.05 40.11 28.16
CA ILE A 284 13.64 39.66 26.90
C ILE A 284 12.92 40.35 25.71
N PRO A 285 13.63 41.12 24.88
CA PRO A 285 13.03 41.86 23.78
C PRO A 285 12.64 40.95 22.60
N LEU A 286 11.34 40.80 22.32
CA LEU A 286 10.84 39.91 21.27
C LEU A 286 11.34 40.24 19.86
N HIS A 287 11.64 41.50 19.55
CA HIS A 287 12.15 41.89 18.23
C HIS A 287 13.53 41.27 17.93
N ARG A 288 14.33 40.94 18.96
CA ARG A 288 15.62 40.25 18.82
C ARG A 288 15.48 38.78 18.44
N LEU A 289 14.26 38.24 18.48
CA LEU A 289 13.96 36.85 18.15
C LEU A 289 13.40 36.70 16.74
N SER A 290 13.53 37.72 15.88
CA SER A 290 13.14 37.57 14.48
C SER A 290 13.97 36.47 13.79
N PRO A 291 13.43 35.79 12.76
CA PRO A 291 14.15 34.77 12.00
C PRO A 291 15.51 35.21 11.44
N SER A 292 15.70 36.51 11.16
CA SER A 292 16.93 37.05 10.58
C SER A 292 18.01 37.39 11.60
N HIS A 293 17.68 37.37 12.90
CA HIS A 293 18.64 37.70 13.95
C HIS A 293 19.52 36.51 14.36
N SER A 294 20.80 36.81 14.59
CA SER A 294 21.77 35.89 15.19
C SER A 294 21.81 36.04 16.71
N ASN A 295 21.50 34.96 17.42
CA ASN A 295 21.49 34.92 18.89
C ASN A 295 22.49 33.93 19.50
N ILE A 296 23.30 33.28 18.65
CA ILE A 296 24.38 32.39 19.04
C ILE A 296 25.69 33.03 18.57
N ARG A 297 26.60 33.28 19.53
CA ARG A 297 27.90 33.89 19.28
C ARG A 297 28.99 32.88 19.55
N ILE A 298 29.79 32.55 18.54
CA ILE A 298 30.92 31.62 18.63
C ILE A 298 32.20 32.43 18.79
N SER A 299 33.02 32.06 19.79
CA SER A 299 34.31 32.70 20.05
C SER A 299 35.30 32.39 18.93
N GLY A 300 35.86 33.41 18.27
CA GLY A 300 36.83 33.27 17.17
C GLY A 300 36.36 33.82 15.82
N ASP A 301 35.08 34.21 15.71
CA ASP A 301 34.44 34.61 14.45
C ASP A 301 34.21 36.13 14.34
N SER A 302 35.07 36.94 14.99
CA SER A 302 34.86 38.40 15.13
C SER A 302 34.91 39.20 13.81
N ASP A 303 35.40 38.59 12.72
CA ASP A 303 35.54 39.22 11.41
C ASP A 303 34.50 38.75 10.36
N SER A 304 33.60 37.81 10.69
CA SER A 304 32.58 37.32 9.76
C SER A 304 31.19 37.92 10.01
N ALA A 305 30.34 37.94 8.97
CA ALA A 305 28.98 38.45 9.08
C ALA A 305 28.13 37.53 10.00
N PRO A 306 27.31 38.09 10.91
CA PRO A 306 26.54 37.30 11.85
C PRO A 306 25.54 36.39 11.13
N VAL A 307 25.64 35.07 11.37
CA VAL A 307 24.75 34.06 10.77
C VAL A 307 23.44 33.98 11.57
N ALA A 308 22.30 34.07 10.89
CA ALA A 308 20.97 34.03 11.52
C ALA A 308 20.70 32.68 12.22
N THR A 309 19.94 32.70 13.32
CA THR A 309 19.63 31.51 14.14
C THR A 309 18.11 31.27 14.25
N PRO A 310 17.41 31.02 13.13
CA PRO A 310 15.95 30.97 13.09
C PRO A 310 15.35 29.83 13.93
N LEU A 311 16.01 28.67 14.03
CA LEU A 311 15.51 27.53 14.78
C LEU A 311 15.67 27.73 16.29
N TYR A 312 16.80 28.28 16.72
CA TYR A 312 17.01 28.71 18.11
C TYR A 312 15.98 29.76 18.53
N ASN A 313 15.74 30.77 17.68
CA ASN A 313 14.80 31.85 17.96
C ASN A 313 13.38 31.30 18.08
N SER A 314 12.98 30.43 17.15
CA SER A 314 11.69 29.74 17.18
C SER A 314 11.52 28.89 18.44
N ALA A 315 12.55 28.14 18.84
CA ALA A 315 12.53 27.32 20.06
C ALA A 315 12.29 28.17 21.32
N LEU A 316 12.87 29.37 21.41
CA LEU A 316 12.62 30.27 22.55
C LEU A 316 11.19 30.83 22.50
N LEU A 317 10.74 31.26 21.32
CA LEU A 317 9.39 31.81 21.13
C LEU A 317 8.27 30.80 21.45
N THR A 318 8.54 29.49 21.34
CA THR A 318 7.58 28.46 21.78
C THR A 318 7.22 28.56 23.26
N ALA A 319 8.09 29.14 24.11
CA ALA A 319 7.82 29.33 25.53
C ALA A 319 6.74 30.38 25.83
N LEU A 320 6.31 31.16 24.83
CA LEU A 320 5.25 32.18 24.95
C LEU A 320 3.90 31.70 24.37
N MET A 321 3.89 30.56 23.69
CA MET A 321 2.73 30.08 22.94
C MET A 321 1.60 29.44 23.77
N PRO A 322 1.85 28.63 24.82
CA PRO A 322 0.82 27.72 25.33
C PRO A 322 -0.49 28.38 25.77
N LYS A 323 -0.42 29.53 26.46
CA LYS A 323 -1.59 30.30 26.89
C LYS A 323 -2.30 30.97 25.70
N THR A 324 -1.53 31.54 24.78
CA THR A 324 -2.08 32.19 23.57
C THR A 324 -2.82 31.18 22.69
N GLN A 325 -2.26 29.99 22.51
CA GLN A 325 -2.83 28.94 21.70
C GLN A 325 -4.07 28.30 22.34
N LEU A 326 -4.08 28.17 23.67
CA LEU A 326 -5.27 27.76 24.43
C LEU A 326 -6.46 28.67 24.11
N LEU A 327 -6.24 29.99 24.19
CA LEU A 327 -7.27 31.01 23.94
C LEU A 327 -7.69 31.06 22.47
N SER A 328 -6.74 30.96 21.51
CA SER A 328 -7.06 30.94 20.08
C SER A 328 -7.92 29.73 19.72
N THR A 329 -7.57 28.57 20.25
CA THR A 329 -8.31 27.32 20.04
C THR A 329 -9.70 27.35 20.69
N PHE A 330 -9.82 27.93 21.89
CA PHE A 330 -11.11 28.13 22.55
C PHE A 330 -12.03 29.03 21.71
N ALA A 331 -11.52 30.16 21.20
CA ALA A 331 -12.28 31.05 20.33
C ALA A 331 -12.73 30.35 19.03
N LEU A 332 -11.86 29.54 18.41
CA LEU A 332 -12.23 28.77 17.22
C LEU A 332 -13.34 27.75 17.51
N LYS A 333 -13.30 27.09 18.66
CA LYS A 333 -14.34 26.15 19.10
C LYS A 333 -15.69 26.83 19.33
N GLU A 334 -15.71 28.00 19.97
CA GLU A 334 -16.94 28.78 20.19
C GLU A 334 -17.54 29.28 18.87
N HIS A 335 -16.70 29.67 17.91
CA HIS A 335 -17.15 30.15 16.60
C HIS A 335 -17.54 29.06 15.61
N THR A 336 -17.09 27.81 15.80
CA THR A 336 -17.33 26.69 14.87
C THR A 336 -17.63 25.41 15.66
N PRO A 337 -18.92 25.07 15.90
CA PRO A 337 -19.29 23.95 16.77
C PRO A 337 -18.74 22.59 16.32
N SER A 338 -18.59 22.37 15.02
CA SER A 338 -18.05 21.13 14.42
C SER A 338 -16.52 21.03 14.48
N PHE A 339 -15.82 22.07 14.93
CA PHE A 339 -14.35 22.13 14.98
C PHE A 339 -13.75 21.00 15.82
N GLY A 340 -14.29 20.75 17.02
CA GLY A 340 -13.74 19.75 17.93
C GLY A 340 -13.79 18.33 17.36
N ASP A 341 -14.84 18.02 16.61
CA ASP A 341 -14.98 16.72 15.92
C ASP A 341 -14.10 16.67 14.67
N ALA A 342 -14.02 17.76 13.89
CA ALA A 342 -13.15 17.85 12.71
C ALA A 342 -11.67 17.67 13.06
N LEU A 343 -11.22 18.34 14.13
CA LEU A 343 -9.86 18.20 14.64
C LEU A 343 -9.59 16.77 15.14
N ALA A 344 -10.59 16.13 15.76
CA ALA A 344 -10.46 14.74 16.18
C ALA A 344 -10.27 13.80 14.98
N LEU A 345 -11.07 13.96 13.92
CA LEU A 345 -10.91 13.19 12.67
C LEU A 345 -9.54 13.42 12.03
N LEU A 346 -9.09 14.68 11.96
CA LEU A 346 -7.79 15.03 11.38
C LEU A 346 -6.63 14.41 12.15
N ARG A 347 -6.69 14.43 13.50
CA ARG A 347 -5.67 13.80 14.35
C ARG A 347 -5.71 12.28 14.29
N VAL A 348 -6.89 11.66 14.23
CA VAL A 348 -6.99 10.21 14.01
C VAL A 348 -6.37 9.84 12.68
N TRP A 349 -6.72 10.55 11.61
CA TRP A 349 -6.14 10.36 10.28
C TRP A 349 -4.61 10.50 10.26
N ALA A 350 -4.09 11.54 10.93
CA ALA A 350 -2.66 11.82 11.06
C ALA A 350 -1.93 10.69 11.82
N ASN A 351 -2.50 10.26 12.96
CA ASN A 351 -1.93 9.19 13.79
C ASN A 351 -1.88 7.84 13.05
N GLN A 352 -2.89 7.50 12.24
CA GLN A 352 -2.91 6.28 11.42
C GLN A 352 -1.77 6.22 10.39
N ARG A 353 -1.11 7.35 10.11
CA ARG A 353 -0.02 7.51 9.14
C ARG A 353 1.30 7.94 9.80
N GLY A 354 1.39 7.90 11.13
CA GLY A 354 2.63 8.22 11.85
C GLY A 354 2.99 9.70 11.87
N TYR A 355 2.00 10.60 11.74
CA TYR A 355 2.17 12.04 11.96
C TYR A 355 1.81 12.42 13.41
N GLY A 356 2.42 11.72 14.37
CA GLY A 356 2.22 11.92 15.80
C GLY A 356 3.07 10.94 16.61
N ASP A 357 2.95 11.00 17.93
CA ASP A 357 3.71 10.14 18.84
C ASP A 357 3.27 8.67 18.78
N GLY A 358 4.23 7.76 18.78
CA GLY A 358 4.00 6.31 18.75
C GLY A 358 5.21 5.50 19.20
N THR A 359 5.02 4.19 19.39
CA THR A 359 6.12 3.26 19.73
C THR A 359 6.83 2.74 18.48
N ARG A 360 6.08 2.59 17.37
CA ARG A 360 6.64 2.35 16.04
C ARG A 360 7.34 3.59 15.50
N VAL A 361 8.12 3.42 14.44
CA VAL A 361 8.74 4.53 13.73
C VAL A 361 7.67 5.47 13.14
N CYS A 362 7.86 6.77 13.34
CA CYS A 362 6.98 7.84 12.90
C CYS A 362 7.72 8.83 11.98
N VAL A 363 6.94 9.61 11.22
CA VAL A 363 7.47 10.61 10.30
C VAL A 363 8.14 11.74 11.10
N ARG A 364 9.38 12.07 10.76
CA ARG A 364 10.15 13.09 11.49
C ARG A 364 9.50 14.47 11.44
N GLY A 365 9.46 15.13 12.60
CA GLY A 365 8.97 16.49 12.80
C GLY A 365 7.55 16.59 13.36
N PHE A 366 6.78 15.49 13.43
CA PHE A 366 5.37 15.56 13.82
C PHE A 366 5.08 15.26 15.29
N ASP A 367 6.09 14.96 16.09
CA ASP A 367 6.01 14.66 17.52
C ASP A 367 5.53 15.85 18.36
N SER A 368 5.84 17.09 17.96
CA SER A 368 5.41 18.32 18.64
C SER A 368 4.35 19.14 17.88
N LEU A 369 3.87 18.67 16.72
CA LEU A 369 2.95 19.41 15.84
C LEU A 369 1.46 19.28 16.19
N GLY A 370 1.13 18.82 17.39
CA GLY A 370 -0.26 18.81 17.90
C GLY A 370 -1.00 20.15 17.69
N PRO A 371 -0.40 21.29 18.06
CA PRO A 371 -0.91 22.64 17.79
C PRO A 371 -1.23 22.97 16.34
N TRP A 372 -0.39 22.50 15.42
CA TRP A 372 -0.46 22.86 14.02
C TRP A 372 -1.75 22.38 13.35
N TRP A 373 -2.27 21.22 13.75
CA TRP A 373 -3.55 20.71 13.24
C TRP A 373 -4.74 21.63 13.57
N ALA A 374 -4.75 22.23 14.77
CA ALA A 374 -5.77 23.19 15.16
C ALA A 374 -5.60 24.51 14.39
N ALA A 375 -4.35 24.98 14.25
CA ALA A 375 -4.02 26.19 13.52
C ALA A 375 -4.36 26.08 12.02
N LEU A 376 -4.18 24.91 11.41
CA LEU A 376 -4.57 24.63 10.02
C LEU A 376 -6.08 24.79 9.82
N LEU A 377 -6.89 24.21 10.70
CA LEU A 377 -8.35 24.40 10.63
C LEU A 377 -8.74 25.87 10.88
N GLY A 378 -8.04 26.55 11.80
CA GLY A 378 -8.20 28.00 12.02
C GLY A 378 -7.95 28.81 10.76
N LEU A 379 -6.84 28.53 10.05
CA LEU A 379 -6.48 29.15 8.76
C LEU A 379 -7.61 28.98 7.74
N LEU A 380 -8.18 27.79 7.64
CA LEU A 380 -9.25 27.51 6.67
C LEU A 380 -10.56 28.22 7.02
N VAL A 381 -10.89 28.34 8.30
CA VAL A 381 -12.14 28.98 8.77
C VAL A 381 -12.04 30.51 8.74
N PHE A 382 -10.93 31.08 9.21
CA PHE A 382 -10.76 32.54 9.34
C PHE A 382 -10.06 33.18 8.13
N GLY A 383 -9.40 32.39 7.29
CA GLY A 383 -8.70 32.83 6.09
C GLY A 383 -7.24 33.20 6.32
N GLU A 384 -6.53 33.42 5.23
CA GLU A 384 -5.13 33.84 5.23
C GLU A 384 -5.00 35.37 5.24
N GLU A 385 -3.86 35.88 5.71
CA GLU A 385 -3.54 37.30 5.63
C GLU A 385 -3.35 37.73 4.16
N PRO A 386 -3.96 38.85 3.70
CA PRO A 386 -3.96 39.21 2.29
C PRO A 386 -2.56 39.58 1.77
N LYS A 387 -2.03 38.78 0.85
CA LYS A 387 -0.81 39.09 0.08
C LYS A 387 -1.16 39.78 -1.24
N GLY A 388 -1.16 41.11 -1.28
CA GLY A 388 -1.29 41.88 -2.53
C GLY A 388 -2.48 41.46 -3.43
N LYS A 389 -2.36 41.66 -4.76
CA LYS A 389 -3.43 41.43 -5.75
C LYS A 389 -3.57 39.97 -6.24
N GLY A 390 -2.83 39.00 -5.71
CA GLY A 390 -2.79 37.62 -6.21
C GLY A 390 -3.27 36.56 -5.20
N ALA A 391 -4.14 35.65 -5.66
CA ALA A 391 -4.59 34.41 -5.02
C ALA A 391 -5.16 34.51 -3.58
N ARG A 392 -6.48 34.71 -3.47
CA ARG A 392 -7.24 34.63 -2.22
C ARG A 392 -7.71 33.19 -1.97
N ARG A 393 -7.28 32.52 -0.90
CA ARG A 393 -8.07 31.40 -0.35
C ARG A 393 -9.25 32.01 0.42
N LYS A 394 -10.47 31.78 -0.08
CA LYS A 394 -11.68 32.26 0.60
C LYS A 394 -11.86 31.49 1.92
N PRO A 395 -12.17 32.17 3.04
CA PRO A 395 -12.48 31.50 4.29
C PRO A 395 -13.70 30.58 4.09
N LEU A 396 -13.66 29.44 4.76
CA LEU A 396 -14.75 28.47 4.75
C LEU A 396 -15.92 28.94 5.62
N GLY A 397 -17.12 28.46 5.30
CA GLY A 397 -18.32 28.73 6.09
C GLY A 397 -18.22 28.12 7.49
N ARG A 398 -18.67 28.86 8.51
CA ARG A 398 -18.65 28.43 9.93
C ARG A 398 -19.65 27.30 10.25
N GLY A 399 -20.64 27.08 9.38
CA GLY A 399 -21.67 26.05 9.53
C GLY A 399 -21.33 24.69 8.89
N LEU A 400 -20.10 24.50 8.40
CA LEU A 400 -19.70 23.23 7.78
C LEU A 400 -19.69 22.08 8.79
N SER A 401 -20.04 20.88 8.33
CA SER A 401 -19.92 19.65 9.12
C SER A 401 -18.46 19.28 9.41
N SER A 402 -18.23 18.42 10.40
CA SER A 402 -16.89 17.94 10.76
C SER A 402 -16.19 17.21 9.62
N TYR A 403 -16.96 16.45 8.81
CA TYR A 403 -16.45 15.78 7.61
C TYR A 403 -16.05 16.77 6.52
N GLN A 404 -16.84 17.83 6.28
CA GLN A 404 -16.50 18.86 5.28
C GLN A 404 -15.24 19.63 5.67
N LEU A 405 -15.09 19.99 6.95
CA LEU A 405 -13.88 20.65 7.46
C LEU A 405 -12.65 19.73 7.34
N PHE A 406 -12.79 18.45 7.69
CA PHE A 406 -11.73 17.45 7.50
C PHE A 406 -11.33 17.30 6.02
N ARG A 407 -12.30 17.18 5.11
CA ARG A 407 -12.05 17.08 3.66
C ARG A 407 -11.37 18.35 3.13
N ALA A 408 -11.76 19.53 3.60
CA ALA A 408 -11.12 20.79 3.23
C ALA A 408 -9.67 20.88 3.72
N ALA A 409 -9.37 20.36 4.92
CA ALA A 409 -8.00 20.25 5.40
C ALA A 409 -7.15 19.34 4.51
N LEU A 410 -7.68 18.19 4.10
CA LEU A 410 -6.99 17.31 3.15
C LEU A 410 -6.79 17.98 1.78
N ASP A 411 -7.79 18.71 1.28
CA ASP A 411 -7.70 19.43 0.00
C ASP A 411 -6.56 20.46 0.02
N PHE A 412 -6.46 21.23 1.10
CA PHE A 412 -5.34 22.15 1.34
C PHE A 412 -4.01 21.40 1.35
N LEU A 413 -3.88 20.36 2.19
CA LEU A 413 -2.64 19.60 2.33
C LEU A 413 -2.20 18.97 1.01
N SER A 414 -3.14 18.53 0.16
CA SER A 414 -2.85 17.83 -1.10
C SER A 414 -2.33 18.74 -2.23
N ARG A 415 -2.61 20.05 -2.16
CA ARG A 415 -2.34 21.04 -3.21
C ARG A 415 -1.32 22.10 -2.81
N HIS A 416 -1.16 22.39 -1.53
CA HIS A 416 -0.27 23.46 -1.07
C HIS A 416 1.20 23.07 -1.25
N SER A 417 1.99 23.95 -1.90
CA SER A 417 3.43 23.79 -2.05
C SER A 417 4.14 24.38 -0.84
N PHE A 418 4.51 23.54 0.13
CA PHE A 418 5.15 24.00 1.37
C PHE A 418 6.52 24.67 1.19
N GLU A 419 7.20 24.40 0.06
CA GLU A 419 8.49 24.99 -0.28
C GLU A 419 8.35 26.40 -0.89
N GLN A 420 7.33 26.60 -1.73
CA GLN A 420 7.17 27.86 -2.48
C GLN A 420 6.19 28.82 -1.81
N ASP A 421 5.16 28.29 -1.15
CA ASP A 421 4.06 29.06 -0.59
C ASP A 421 4.14 29.09 0.93
N ALA A 422 4.41 30.27 1.49
CA ALA A 422 4.29 30.50 2.94
C ALA A 422 2.83 30.74 3.35
N ALA A 423 2.34 30.03 4.37
CA ALA A 423 0.99 30.19 4.91
C ALA A 423 0.97 31.12 6.14
N PHE A 424 0.13 32.15 6.09
CA PHE A 424 0.02 33.17 7.14
C PHE A 424 -1.44 33.25 7.61
N HIS A 425 -1.70 32.79 8.83
CA HIS A 425 -3.02 32.87 9.43
C HIS A 425 -3.34 34.29 9.84
N LYS A 426 -4.49 34.81 9.40
CA LYS A 426 -4.92 36.18 9.65
C LYS A 426 -4.80 36.56 11.12
N ALA A 427 -3.89 37.47 11.44
CA ALA A 427 -3.68 37.99 12.78
C ALA A 427 -4.60 39.19 13.08
N LYS A 428 -4.99 39.37 14.35
CA LYS A 428 -5.83 40.52 14.76
C LYS A 428 -5.09 41.86 14.61
N ASN A 429 -3.80 41.89 14.91
CA ASN A 429 -2.97 43.09 14.94
C ASN A 429 -1.89 43.08 13.84
N GLY A 430 -2.12 42.31 12.76
CA GLY A 430 -1.11 42.02 11.74
C GLY A 430 0.02 41.12 12.26
N HIS A 431 0.87 40.65 11.33
CA HIS A 431 2.03 39.85 11.73
C HIS A 431 3.18 40.68 12.32
N ARG A 432 3.84 40.18 13.38
CA ARG A 432 4.91 40.86 14.12
C ARG A 432 6.20 40.98 13.32
N PHE A 433 6.59 39.93 12.59
CA PHE A 433 7.75 39.91 11.71
C PHE A 433 7.28 39.88 10.26
N SER A 434 8.08 40.44 9.35
CA SER A 434 7.73 40.51 7.94
C SER A 434 7.65 39.11 7.31
N PRO A 435 6.75 38.88 6.34
CA PRO A 435 6.68 37.60 5.63
C PRO A 435 7.99 37.19 4.94
N GLU A 436 8.78 38.16 4.50
CA GLU A 436 10.08 37.99 3.84
C GLU A 436 11.10 37.36 4.80
N GLU A 437 11.21 37.85 6.03
CA GLU A 437 12.11 37.30 7.05
C GLU A 437 11.87 35.80 7.31
N TYR A 438 10.62 35.34 7.26
CA TYR A 438 10.35 33.92 7.45
C TYR A 438 10.78 33.08 6.24
N LYS A 439 10.52 33.56 5.02
CA LYS A 439 10.81 32.84 3.78
C LYS A 439 12.30 32.69 3.52
N ASP A 440 13.08 33.73 3.83
CA ASP A 440 14.52 33.74 3.55
C ASP A 440 15.31 32.80 4.50
N HIS A 441 14.72 32.46 5.65
CA HIS A 441 15.40 31.71 6.72
C HIS A 441 14.76 30.35 7.07
N HIS A 442 13.65 29.96 6.43
CA HIS A 442 13.01 28.65 6.64
C HIS A 442 12.60 28.00 5.32
N GLN A 443 12.76 26.67 5.25
CA GLN A 443 12.30 25.89 4.09
C GLN A 443 10.77 25.79 3.97
N ALA A 444 10.06 25.86 5.09
CA ALA A 444 8.60 25.81 5.14
C ALA A 444 8.08 26.79 6.20
N VAL A 445 7.02 27.53 5.87
CA VAL A 445 6.51 28.61 6.71
C VAL A 445 5.01 28.46 6.92
N PHE A 446 4.62 28.29 8.19
CA PHE A 446 3.25 28.38 8.66
C PHE A 446 3.20 29.22 9.94
N VAL A 447 2.69 30.44 9.86
CA VAL A 447 2.62 31.36 11.00
C VAL A 447 1.18 31.46 11.51
N GLU A 448 0.96 31.13 12.79
CA GLU A 448 -0.36 31.22 13.43
C GLU A 448 -0.78 32.69 13.68
N SER A 449 -2.05 32.92 14.02
CA SER A 449 -2.66 34.23 14.31
C SER A 449 -2.05 34.99 15.48
N SER A 450 -1.26 34.34 16.33
CA SER A 450 -0.46 35.04 17.36
C SER A 450 0.72 35.81 16.76
N SER A 451 1.14 35.43 15.54
CA SER A 451 2.28 35.96 14.81
C SER A 451 3.63 35.88 15.52
N THR A 452 3.79 34.90 16.40
CA THR A 452 5.02 34.76 17.20
C THR A 452 5.92 33.63 16.75
N VAL A 453 5.41 32.58 16.11
CA VAL A 453 6.19 31.36 15.81
C VAL A 453 5.80 30.81 14.44
N ASN A 454 6.81 30.38 13.69
CA ASN A 454 6.63 29.48 12.55
C ASN A 454 6.43 28.04 13.07
N LEU A 455 5.21 27.52 12.98
CA LEU A 455 4.88 26.17 13.44
C LEU A 455 5.56 25.07 12.61
N LEU A 456 6.04 25.37 11.40
CA LEU A 456 6.79 24.42 10.56
C LEU A 456 8.32 24.58 10.66
N ALA A 457 8.82 25.37 11.62
CA ALA A 457 10.25 25.53 11.84
C ALA A 457 10.92 24.18 12.16
N GLY A 458 11.98 23.83 11.41
CA GLY A 458 12.75 22.61 11.61
C GLY A 458 12.10 21.33 11.06
N ILE A 459 10.91 21.43 10.45
CA ILE A 459 10.25 20.29 9.81
C ILE A 459 10.90 20.01 8.45
N PRO A 460 11.43 18.80 8.20
CA PRO A 460 12.01 18.47 6.90
C PRO A 460 10.96 18.58 5.79
N LEU A 461 11.30 19.26 4.69
CA LEU A 461 10.40 19.42 3.54
C LEU A 461 9.90 18.06 3.02
N GLY A 462 10.76 17.05 3.02
CA GLY A 462 10.42 15.69 2.62
C GLY A 462 9.32 15.03 3.46
N SER A 463 9.23 15.37 4.75
CA SER A 463 8.12 14.94 5.62
C SER A 463 6.79 15.61 5.24
N LEU A 464 6.83 16.88 4.82
CA LEU A 464 5.65 17.61 4.32
C LEU A 464 5.21 17.13 2.93
N GLN A 465 6.15 16.74 2.07
CA GLN A 465 5.85 16.11 0.78
C GLN A 465 5.15 14.77 0.96
N LEU A 466 5.57 13.95 1.93
CA LEU A 466 4.86 12.71 2.26
C LEU A 466 3.45 12.99 2.80
N LEU A 467 3.29 14.02 3.64
CA LEU A 467 1.97 14.45 4.13
C LEU A 467 1.04 14.87 2.99
N GLN A 468 1.55 15.66 2.04
CA GLN A 468 0.82 16.04 0.84
C GLN A 468 0.40 14.81 0.02
N HIS A 469 1.31 13.84 -0.15
CA HIS A 469 1.03 12.59 -0.86
C HIS A 469 -0.06 11.76 -0.16
N ASP A 470 0.02 11.60 1.17
CA ASP A 470 -0.98 10.88 1.96
C ASP A 470 -2.35 11.56 1.92
N ALA A 471 -2.39 12.90 1.92
CA ALA A 471 -3.63 13.67 1.76
C ALA A 471 -4.27 13.43 0.38
N ARG A 472 -3.46 13.46 -0.69
CA ARG A 472 -3.91 13.16 -2.06
C ARG A 472 -4.48 11.74 -2.18
N LYS A 473 -3.75 10.73 -1.69
CA LYS A 473 -4.20 9.34 -1.64
C LYS A 473 -5.51 9.17 -0.87
N THR A 474 -5.68 9.92 0.23
CA THR A 474 -6.92 9.89 1.02
C THR A 474 -8.09 10.51 0.26
N LEU A 475 -7.89 11.64 -0.42
CA LEU A 475 -8.91 12.28 -1.25
C LEU A 475 -9.32 11.40 -2.44
N GLU A 476 -8.36 10.72 -3.09
CA GLU A 476 -8.64 9.75 -4.15
C GLU A 476 -9.61 8.67 -3.65
N LYS A 477 -9.35 8.08 -2.48
CA LYS A 477 -10.23 7.08 -1.85
C LYS A 477 -11.62 7.63 -1.53
N LEU A 478 -11.69 8.82 -0.92
CA LEU A 478 -12.97 9.45 -0.57
C LEU A 478 -13.80 9.82 -1.81
N ASN A 479 -13.14 10.23 -2.89
CA ASN A 479 -13.80 10.61 -4.15
C ASN A 479 -14.22 9.36 -4.96
N GLY A 480 -13.35 8.35 -5.03
CA GLY A 480 -13.49 7.14 -5.86
C GLY A 480 -14.30 5.99 -5.25
N ALA A 481 -14.79 6.12 -4.02
CA ALA A 481 -15.62 5.07 -3.40
C ALA A 481 -16.86 4.74 -4.24
N ASN A 482 -16.86 3.56 -4.88
CA ASN A 482 -18.03 2.97 -5.51
C ASN A 482 -19.04 2.54 -4.44
N VAL A 483 -20.29 2.28 -4.84
CA VAL A 483 -21.43 1.94 -3.96
C VAL A 483 -21.17 0.72 -3.04
N GLY A 484 -20.13 -0.09 -3.29
CA GLY A 484 -19.78 -1.30 -2.51
C GLY A 484 -18.62 -1.19 -1.52
N SER A 485 -17.83 -0.11 -1.50
CA SER A 485 -16.66 0.01 -0.60
C SER A 485 -16.83 1.18 0.37
N ASP A 486 -16.81 0.91 1.68
CA ASP A 486 -16.85 1.94 2.72
C ASP A 486 -15.44 2.50 3.00
N PRO A 487 -15.13 3.75 2.57
CA PRO A 487 -13.80 4.32 2.76
C PRO A 487 -13.53 4.71 4.22
N PHE A 488 -14.52 4.72 5.12
CA PHE A 488 -14.34 5.14 6.51
C PHE A 488 -13.35 4.26 7.26
N VAL A 489 -13.48 2.94 7.12
CA VAL A 489 -12.61 1.95 7.76
C VAL A 489 -11.16 2.15 7.34
N ASP A 490 -10.94 2.31 6.04
CA ASP A 490 -9.62 2.52 5.44
C ASP A 490 -8.94 3.83 5.86
N VAL A 491 -9.73 4.88 6.07
CA VAL A 491 -9.21 6.22 6.38
C VAL A 491 -8.89 6.38 7.86
N PHE A 492 -9.75 5.87 8.75
CA PHE A 492 -9.69 6.16 10.19
C PHE A 492 -9.40 4.95 11.08
N LEU A 493 -9.69 3.73 10.64
CA LEU A 493 -9.58 2.53 11.49
C LEU A 493 -8.36 1.69 11.16
N LYS A 494 -8.06 1.51 9.86
CA LYS A 494 -6.93 0.73 9.38
C LYS A 494 -5.60 1.46 9.59
N GLU A 495 -4.61 0.73 10.09
CA GLU A 495 -3.23 1.20 10.22
C GLU A 495 -2.63 1.42 8.82
N GLN A 496 -1.91 2.54 8.62
CA GLN A 496 -1.30 2.91 7.34
C GLN A 496 0.21 3.18 7.47
N ARG A 497 0.81 2.78 8.60
CA ARG A 497 2.25 2.92 8.86
C ARG A 497 3.11 1.79 8.29
N ASP A 498 2.51 0.67 7.86
CA ASP A 498 3.24 -0.49 7.35
C ASP A 498 4.12 -0.10 6.15
N LEU A 499 5.45 -0.21 6.32
CA LEU A 499 6.41 0.24 5.32
C LEU A 499 6.26 -0.40 3.94
N PRO A 500 6.04 -1.74 3.81
CA PRO A 500 6.05 -2.43 2.52
C PRO A 500 5.01 -1.92 1.51
N THR A 501 3.87 -1.36 1.96
CA THR A 501 2.82 -0.83 1.07
C THR A 501 2.84 0.69 0.97
N ARG A 502 3.58 1.36 1.87
CA ARG A 502 3.69 2.82 1.94
C ARG A 502 4.85 3.37 1.12
N PHE A 503 6.00 2.70 1.11
CA PHE A 503 7.22 3.18 0.45
C PHE A 503 7.66 2.24 -0.67
N ASP A 504 8.20 2.82 -1.75
CA ASP A 504 8.78 2.05 -2.86
C ASP A 504 10.20 1.56 -2.54
N THR A 505 10.97 2.35 -1.81
CA THR A 505 12.33 2.01 -1.38
C THR A 505 12.49 2.33 0.10
N ILE A 506 13.07 1.38 0.85
CA ILE A 506 13.32 1.52 2.28
C ILE A 506 14.80 1.23 2.51
N ILE A 507 15.50 2.17 3.15
CA ILE A 507 16.92 2.07 3.44
C ILE A 507 17.09 2.19 4.95
N ARG A 508 17.65 1.14 5.55
CA ARG A 508 18.04 1.16 6.96
C ARG A 508 19.49 1.61 7.06
N VAL A 509 19.74 2.65 7.84
CA VAL A 509 21.08 3.21 8.05
C VAL A 509 21.39 3.17 9.54
N ASP A 510 22.52 2.57 9.90
CA ASP A 510 23.08 2.72 11.24
C ASP A 510 23.86 4.04 11.29
N ILE A 511 23.43 4.93 12.17
CA ILE A 511 24.01 6.28 12.35
C ILE A 511 24.85 6.39 13.62
N SER A 512 25.09 5.28 14.33
CA SER A 512 25.80 5.28 15.62
C SER A 512 27.25 5.76 15.55
N SER A 513 27.90 5.64 14.39
CA SER A 513 29.27 6.12 14.15
C SER A 513 29.36 7.24 13.11
N ALA A 514 28.22 7.74 12.61
CA ALA A 514 28.17 8.69 11.52
C ALA A 514 28.49 10.12 11.98
N LYS A 515 29.22 10.87 11.14
CA LYS A 515 29.53 12.29 11.35
C LYS A 515 29.17 13.10 10.10
N PRO A 516 28.74 14.37 10.22
CA PRO A 516 28.55 15.24 9.07
C PRO A 516 29.87 15.42 8.32
N ARG A 517 29.82 15.45 6.99
CA ARG A 517 31.02 15.65 6.15
C ARG A 517 31.64 17.04 6.35
N SER A 518 30.79 18.04 6.58
CA SER A 518 31.16 19.43 6.85
C SER A 518 30.49 19.89 8.16
N PRO A 519 31.04 19.55 9.34
CA PRO A 519 30.43 19.92 10.61
C PRO A 519 30.48 21.44 10.80
N SER A 520 29.33 22.05 11.05
CA SER A 520 29.22 23.48 11.38
C SER A 520 28.73 23.61 12.81
N LEU A 521 29.58 24.13 13.69
CA LEU A 521 29.20 24.38 15.09
C LEU A 521 27.99 25.33 15.16
N HIS A 522 27.91 26.32 14.27
CA HIS A 522 26.76 27.22 14.21
C HIS A 522 25.46 26.48 13.86
N SER A 523 25.50 25.61 12.84
CA SER A 523 24.34 24.78 12.44
C SER A 523 23.89 23.86 13.58
N THR A 524 24.84 23.16 14.21
CA THR A 524 24.57 22.27 15.34
C THR A 524 23.90 23.01 16.50
N LEU A 525 24.33 24.23 16.82
CA LEU A 525 23.77 25.03 17.91
C LEU A 525 22.39 25.62 17.57
N ASP A 526 22.16 26.01 16.31
CA ASP A 526 20.85 26.50 15.86
C ASP A 526 19.80 25.36 15.83
N ILE A 527 20.16 24.19 15.30
CA ILE A 527 19.26 23.02 15.25
C ILE A 527 19.10 22.31 16.61
N GLY A 528 20.01 22.56 17.55
CA GLY A 528 19.88 22.20 18.96
C GLY A 528 20.61 20.93 19.40
N SER A 529 20.94 20.01 18.47
CA SER A 529 21.72 18.80 18.79
C SER A 529 22.55 18.28 17.61
N PRO A 530 23.70 17.63 17.88
CA PRO A 530 24.52 17.00 16.84
C PRO A 530 23.76 15.94 16.01
N ALA A 531 22.94 15.09 16.66
CA ALA A 531 22.07 14.15 15.95
C ALA A 531 21.13 14.84 14.97
N ASN A 532 20.51 15.95 15.38
CA ASN A 532 19.57 16.66 14.52
C ASN A 532 20.27 17.31 13.33
N ASP A 533 21.49 17.82 13.53
CA ASP A 533 22.35 18.37 12.46
C ASP A 533 22.75 17.28 11.45
N LEU A 534 23.19 16.12 11.94
CA LEU A 534 23.52 14.97 11.09
C LEU A 534 22.31 14.52 10.25
N ILE A 535 21.15 14.39 10.88
CA ILE A 535 19.93 13.95 10.19
C ILE A 535 19.46 15.00 9.17
N ALA A 536 19.57 16.30 9.49
CA ALA A 536 19.28 17.37 8.54
C ALA A 536 20.24 17.36 7.34
N SER A 537 21.53 17.14 7.59
CA SER A 537 22.55 16.99 6.53
C SER A 537 22.24 15.79 5.63
N MET A 538 21.86 14.64 6.21
CA MET A 538 21.43 13.47 5.45
C MET A 538 20.19 13.75 4.61
N ALA A 539 19.18 14.41 5.17
CA ALA A 539 17.96 14.76 4.44
C ALA A 539 18.26 15.67 3.24
N ALA A 540 19.09 16.70 3.44
CA ALA A 540 19.51 17.62 2.38
C ALA A 540 20.29 16.90 1.28
N LEU A 541 21.23 16.01 1.65
CA LEU A 541 22.01 15.22 0.69
C LEU A 541 21.12 14.29 -0.15
N LEU A 542 20.16 13.61 0.48
CA LEU A 542 19.23 12.73 -0.21
C LEU A 542 18.32 13.51 -1.17
N GLN A 543 17.80 14.67 -0.75
CA GLN A 543 17.02 15.54 -1.62
C GLN A 543 17.84 16.04 -2.82
N GLN A 544 19.08 16.50 -2.59
CA GLN A 544 19.98 16.96 -3.64
C GLN A 544 20.39 15.84 -4.62
N GLY A 545 20.58 14.63 -4.11
CA GLY A 545 21.01 13.47 -4.88
C GLY A 545 19.89 12.80 -5.68
N LEU A 546 18.70 12.65 -5.10
CA LEU A 546 17.59 11.95 -5.77
C LEU A 546 16.72 12.88 -6.63
N ARG A 547 16.55 14.15 -6.26
CA ARG A 547 15.77 15.17 -6.99
C ARG A 547 14.44 14.63 -7.53
N ASP A 548 14.22 14.72 -8.84
CA ASP A 548 13.02 14.32 -9.59
C ASP A 548 12.81 12.80 -9.66
N ARG A 549 13.77 11.99 -9.19
CA ARG A 549 13.65 10.52 -9.14
C ARG A 549 12.72 10.03 -8.03
N ALA A 550 12.39 10.87 -7.05
CA ALA A 550 11.50 10.50 -5.94
C ALA A 550 10.37 11.53 -5.76
N LYS A 551 9.14 11.04 -5.54
CA LYS A 551 7.97 11.91 -5.26
C LYS A 551 8.01 12.50 -3.85
N ALA A 552 8.59 11.77 -2.90
CA ALA A 552 8.81 12.22 -1.52
C ALA A 552 9.97 11.41 -0.91
N ILE A 553 10.78 12.05 -0.07
CA ILE A 553 11.86 11.41 0.68
C ILE A 553 11.66 11.77 2.14
N THR A 554 11.51 10.80 3.02
CA THR A 554 11.35 11.09 4.45
C THR A 554 12.29 10.25 5.29
N ILE A 555 12.55 10.74 6.49
CA ILE A 555 13.29 10.02 7.51
C ILE A 555 12.28 9.59 8.57
N LEU A 556 12.23 8.29 8.82
CA LEU A 556 11.43 7.70 9.87
C LEU A 556 12.29 7.52 11.11
N HIS A 557 11.74 7.84 12.28
CA HIS A 557 12.43 7.72 13.55
C HIS A 557 11.46 7.34 14.66
N HIS A 558 11.96 6.76 15.74
CA HIS A 558 11.14 6.56 16.94
C HIS A 558 10.82 7.90 17.59
N SER A 559 9.60 8.03 18.12
CA SER A 559 9.24 9.18 18.94
C SER A 559 10.15 9.31 20.15
N SER A 560 10.24 10.54 20.65
CA SER A 560 11.04 10.87 21.84
C SER A 560 10.60 10.01 23.03
N SER A 561 11.56 9.43 23.76
CA SER A 561 11.29 8.58 24.91
C SER A 561 11.49 9.34 26.23
N THR A 562 10.74 8.94 27.26
CA THR A 562 10.94 9.41 28.62
C THR A 562 12.25 8.85 29.19
N ARG A 563 13.00 9.68 29.90
CA ARG A 563 14.28 9.32 30.54
C ARG A 563 14.26 9.64 32.03
N PRO A 564 15.01 8.90 32.87
CA PRO A 564 15.08 9.16 34.30
C PRO A 564 15.71 10.53 34.59
N LEU A 565 15.37 11.13 35.73
CA LEU A 565 15.90 12.44 36.13
C LEU A 565 17.42 12.48 36.32
N SER A 566 18.07 11.32 36.50
CA SER A 566 19.54 11.20 36.53
C SER A 566 20.18 11.42 35.17
N GLN A 567 19.43 11.25 34.07
CA GLN A 567 19.89 11.42 32.71
C GLN A 567 19.49 12.80 32.17
N ALA A 568 20.44 13.74 32.17
CA ALA A 568 20.22 15.12 31.71
C ALA A 568 19.82 15.19 30.22
N LEU A 569 20.60 14.55 29.34
CA LEU A 569 20.46 14.66 27.89
C LEU A 569 19.79 13.41 27.30
N PRO A 570 19.00 13.56 26.22
CA PRO A 570 18.51 12.40 25.46
C PRO A 570 19.69 11.57 24.95
N THR A 571 19.56 10.25 24.97
CA THR A 571 20.60 9.34 24.49
C THR A 571 20.68 9.45 22.97
N ASP A 572 21.78 10.00 22.48
CA ASP A 572 22.06 10.10 21.04
C ASP A 572 22.75 8.80 20.59
N PRO A 573 22.19 8.06 19.60
CA PRO A 573 22.82 6.87 19.04
C PRO A 573 24.26 7.13 18.56
N SER A 574 24.56 8.37 18.12
CA SER A 574 25.86 8.76 17.56
C SER A 574 26.93 9.11 18.60
N GLN A 575 26.56 9.25 19.88
CA GLN A 575 27.45 9.78 20.94
C GLN A 575 27.56 8.87 22.17
N ALA A 576 27.01 7.65 22.15
CA ALA A 576 27.01 6.77 23.33
C ALA A 576 28.42 6.40 23.87
N LEU A 577 29.53 6.69 23.15
CA LEU A 577 30.89 6.29 23.55
C LEU A 577 32.05 7.29 23.26
N ARG A 578 31.82 8.59 23.06
CA ARG A 578 32.96 9.54 22.86
C ARG A 578 33.08 10.58 23.98
N LEU A 579 34.12 10.42 24.81
CA LEU A 579 34.45 11.34 25.90
C LEU A 579 35.32 12.54 25.46
N VAL A 580 35.99 12.47 24.30
CA VAL A 580 36.83 13.52 23.72
C VAL A 580 36.87 13.34 22.19
N ASP A 581 36.66 14.40 21.41
CA ASP A 581 37.00 14.46 19.98
C ASP A 581 38.10 15.52 19.80
N HIS A 582 39.22 15.12 19.19
CA HIS A 582 40.25 16.04 18.73
C HIS A 582 39.78 16.71 17.42
N GLY A 583 39.96 18.02 17.32
CA GLY A 583 39.74 18.75 16.06
C GLY A 583 40.73 18.33 14.97
N PRO A 584 40.41 18.52 13.68
CA PRO A 584 41.36 18.26 12.61
C PRO A 584 42.54 19.24 12.69
N THR A 585 43.73 18.75 12.33
CA THR A 585 44.89 19.61 12.04
C THR A 585 44.55 20.52 10.87
N ALA A 586 44.84 21.82 11.03
CA ALA A 586 44.76 22.80 9.97
C ALA A 586 45.79 22.44 8.91
N ASP A 587 45.34 21.84 7.80
CA ASP A 587 45.91 21.91 6.45
C ASP A 587 45.37 20.72 5.64
N GLU A 588 44.14 20.82 5.14
CA GLU A 588 43.68 20.04 3.99
C GLU A 588 42.47 20.77 3.37
N ASN A 589 42.75 21.57 2.34
CA ASN A 589 41.75 22.14 1.46
C ASN A 589 41.17 21.02 0.60
N ASP A 590 39.98 20.52 0.93
CA ASP A 590 39.29 19.56 0.07
C ASP A 590 37.83 19.99 -0.16
N THR A 591 37.66 20.90 -1.12
CA THR A 591 36.38 21.22 -1.74
C THR A 591 36.26 20.49 -3.07
N THR A 592 35.93 19.19 -3.05
CA THR A 592 35.35 18.50 -4.22
C THR A 592 34.28 17.49 -3.80
N ILE A 593 33.04 17.76 -4.21
CA ILE A 593 31.98 16.74 -4.26
C ILE A 593 32.11 16.10 -5.65
N GLY A 594 32.61 14.86 -5.72
CA GLY A 594 32.33 13.96 -6.85
C GLY A 594 33.38 13.71 -7.94
N GLU A 595 34.67 14.00 -7.75
CA GLU A 595 35.67 13.83 -8.83
C GLU A 595 36.03 12.38 -9.25
N HIS A 596 35.44 11.34 -8.64
CA HIS A 596 35.74 9.95 -9.05
C HIS A 596 34.63 9.23 -9.83
N LYS A 597 33.48 9.87 -10.15
CA LYS A 597 32.40 9.23 -10.93
C LYS A 597 31.63 10.13 -11.92
N ALA A 598 31.96 11.41 -12.00
CA ALA A 598 31.36 12.32 -12.97
C ALA A 598 32.05 12.16 -14.33
N GLU A 599 31.40 11.48 -15.28
CA GLU A 599 31.86 11.42 -16.67
C GLU A 599 31.05 12.43 -17.51
N LEU A 600 31.76 13.28 -18.27
CA LEU A 600 31.14 14.11 -19.30
C LEU A 600 30.61 13.21 -20.41
N ARG A 601 29.29 13.16 -20.58
CA ARG A 601 28.66 12.33 -21.61
C ARG A 601 27.91 13.16 -22.63
N ARG A 602 28.24 12.93 -23.90
CA ARG A 602 27.43 13.40 -25.03
C ARG A 602 26.24 12.45 -25.22
N PHE A 603 25.04 12.98 -25.09
CA PHE A 603 23.78 12.28 -25.34
C PHE A 603 23.47 12.23 -26.84
N LYS A 604 22.55 11.34 -27.26
CA LYS A 604 22.19 11.14 -28.67
C LYS A 604 21.57 12.39 -29.32
N ASP A 605 21.09 13.33 -28.52
CA ASP A 605 20.59 14.65 -28.91
C ASP A 605 21.69 15.72 -29.03
N GLY A 606 22.96 15.33 -28.86
CA GLY A 606 24.12 16.22 -28.98
C GLY A 606 24.46 17.01 -27.72
N ARG A 607 23.62 16.95 -26.66
CA ARG A 607 23.89 17.63 -25.39
C ARG A 607 25.04 16.95 -24.65
N ILE A 608 25.96 17.74 -24.12
CA ILE A 608 27.04 17.26 -23.26
C ILE A 608 26.67 17.66 -21.85
N ILE A 609 26.38 16.68 -21.00
CA ILE A 609 26.01 16.91 -19.60
C ILE A 609 26.90 16.00 -18.76
N GLU A 610 27.37 16.54 -17.64
CA GLU A 610 28.05 15.79 -16.59
C GLU A 610 27.06 14.76 -16.04
N ASN A 611 27.34 13.47 -16.25
CA ASN A 611 26.43 12.40 -15.87
C ASN A 611 27.15 11.47 -14.89
N GLU A 612 26.68 11.45 -13.65
CA GLU A 612 27.16 10.53 -12.65
C GLU A 612 26.49 9.17 -12.91
N ARG A 613 27.27 8.21 -13.43
CA ARG A 613 26.82 6.82 -13.60
C ARG A 613 26.85 6.11 -12.26
N SER A 614 25.99 6.55 -11.35
CA SER A 614 25.71 5.82 -10.13
C SER A 614 24.98 4.54 -10.54
N GLN A 615 25.71 3.41 -10.61
CA GLN A 615 25.18 2.21 -9.97
C GLN A 615 24.91 2.67 -8.54
N VAL A 616 23.69 3.16 -8.27
CA VAL A 616 23.25 3.39 -6.91
C VAL A 616 23.43 2.02 -6.28
N PRO A 617 24.38 1.81 -5.35
CA PRO A 617 24.41 0.60 -4.56
C PRO A 617 23.26 0.80 -3.59
N ALA A 618 22.05 0.68 -4.12
CA ALA A 618 20.90 0.51 -3.29
C ALA A 618 21.10 -0.90 -2.76
N MET A 619 21.55 -1.03 -1.51
CA MET A 619 21.05 -2.12 -0.68
C MET A 619 19.55 -1.87 -0.48
N ILE A 620 18.78 -1.93 -1.58
CA ILE A 620 17.46 -2.52 -1.58
C ILE A 620 17.76 -3.95 -1.15
N ASP A 621 17.03 -4.43 -0.15
CA ASP A 621 17.10 -5.81 0.30
C ASP A 621 17.00 -6.75 -0.93
N GLY A 622 18.16 -7.15 -1.48
CA GLY A 622 18.32 -7.55 -2.88
C GLY A 622 17.70 -8.90 -3.22
N GLY A 623 17.06 -9.54 -2.23
CA GLY A 623 16.53 -10.90 -2.34
C GLY A 623 15.38 -11.04 -3.34
N PHE A 624 14.58 -10.00 -3.60
CA PHE A 624 13.45 -10.12 -4.53
C PHE A 624 13.89 -10.29 -5.99
N ASP A 625 15.05 -9.75 -6.37
CA ASP A 625 15.60 -9.96 -7.71
C ASP A 625 16.16 -11.37 -7.90
N GLU A 626 16.70 -11.98 -6.83
CA GLU A 626 17.27 -13.33 -6.87
C GLU A 626 16.22 -14.40 -7.18
N VAL A 627 14.97 -14.23 -6.73
CA VAL A 627 13.91 -15.24 -6.90
C VAL A 627 13.28 -15.30 -8.30
N VAL A 628 13.51 -14.27 -9.14
CA VAL A 628 12.96 -14.15 -10.52
C VAL A 628 14.04 -14.12 -11.61
N ARG A 629 15.31 -14.29 -11.23
CA ARG A 629 16.45 -14.38 -12.15
C ARG A 629 17.03 -15.78 -12.16
N LEU A 630 17.66 -16.14 -13.28
CA LEU A 630 18.44 -17.36 -13.33
C LEU A 630 19.68 -17.21 -12.43
N PRO A 631 20.19 -18.32 -11.86
CA PRO A 631 21.44 -18.31 -11.12
C PRO A 631 22.56 -17.64 -11.91
N GLU A 632 23.46 -16.93 -11.22
CA GLU A 632 24.54 -16.17 -11.87
C GLU A 632 25.44 -17.07 -12.73
N THR A 633 25.67 -18.31 -12.28
CA THR A 633 26.43 -19.33 -13.01
C THR A 633 25.84 -19.63 -14.39
N ILE A 634 24.52 -19.76 -14.49
CA ILE A 634 23.81 -19.99 -15.76
C ILE A 634 23.78 -18.71 -16.60
N SER A 635 23.50 -17.57 -15.97
CA SER A 635 23.46 -16.26 -16.65
C SER A 635 24.79 -15.89 -17.31
N ARG A 636 25.92 -16.28 -16.71
CA ARG A 636 27.26 -16.10 -17.29
C ARG A 636 27.47 -16.91 -18.57
N VAL A 637 26.92 -18.13 -18.68
CA VAL A 637 27.03 -18.96 -19.90
C VAL A 637 26.33 -18.30 -21.07
N TYR A 638 25.11 -17.79 -20.87
CA TYR A 638 24.36 -17.03 -21.88
C TYR A 638 25.07 -15.74 -22.31
N THR A 639 25.68 -15.03 -21.35
CA THR A 639 26.43 -13.80 -21.65
C THR A 639 27.69 -14.11 -22.46
N ALA A 640 28.41 -15.18 -22.11
CA ALA A 640 29.62 -15.62 -22.79
C ALA A 640 29.36 -16.10 -24.23
N SER A 641 28.17 -16.67 -24.50
CA SER A 641 27.79 -17.10 -25.84
C SER A 641 27.32 -15.96 -26.76
N GLY A 642 27.20 -14.73 -26.24
CA GLY A 642 26.68 -13.58 -26.99
C GLY A 642 25.19 -13.68 -27.35
N ALA A 643 24.44 -14.57 -26.69
CA ALA A 643 23.02 -14.77 -26.98
C ALA A 643 22.21 -13.52 -26.60
N VAL A 644 21.32 -13.08 -27.51
CA VAL A 644 20.38 -11.99 -27.22
C VAL A 644 19.28 -12.55 -26.31
N VAL A 645 19.39 -12.37 -25.00
CA VAL A 645 18.44 -12.90 -24.01
C VAL A 645 17.36 -11.89 -23.61
N GLY A 646 16.30 -12.39 -22.96
CA GLY A 646 15.27 -11.60 -22.31
C GLY A 646 14.14 -11.16 -23.23
N PHE A 647 13.19 -10.42 -22.67
CA PHE A 647 11.95 -10.03 -23.35
C PHE A 647 12.17 -9.29 -24.67
N LYS A 648 13.15 -8.38 -24.72
CA LYS A 648 13.48 -7.67 -25.95
C LYS A 648 14.02 -8.61 -27.04
N GLY A 649 14.84 -9.60 -26.66
CA GLY A 649 15.31 -10.63 -27.58
C GLY A 649 14.16 -11.45 -28.16
N ALA A 650 13.26 -11.91 -27.28
CA ALA A 650 12.07 -12.67 -27.67
C ALA A 650 11.17 -11.89 -28.64
N MET A 651 10.92 -10.60 -28.38
CA MET A 651 10.11 -9.76 -29.26
C MET A 651 10.78 -9.51 -30.62
N LEU A 652 12.10 -9.29 -30.64
CA LEU A 652 12.82 -9.14 -31.91
C LEU A 652 12.76 -10.43 -32.74
N ALA A 653 12.87 -11.60 -32.10
CA ALA A 653 12.71 -12.89 -32.76
C ALA A 653 11.29 -13.07 -33.30
N PHE A 654 10.27 -12.71 -32.52
CA PHE A 654 8.87 -12.73 -32.96
C PHE A 654 8.63 -11.82 -34.17
N ASP A 655 9.09 -10.57 -34.12
CA ASP A 655 8.96 -9.62 -35.22
C ASP A 655 9.68 -10.10 -36.49
N GLY A 656 10.85 -10.75 -36.32
CA GLY A 656 11.58 -11.41 -37.40
C GLY A 656 10.78 -12.53 -38.04
N LEU A 657 10.22 -13.43 -37.22
CA LEU A 657 9.40 -14.55 -37.69
C LEU A 657 8.12 -14.06 -38.40
N VAL A 658 7.46 -13.02 -37.89
CA VAL A 658 6.28 -12.43 -38.54
C VAL A 658 6.62 -11.87 -39.92
N LYS A 659 7.79 -11.25 -40.09
CA LYS A 659 8.25 -10.77 -41.40
C LYS A 659 8.49 -11.93 -42.37
N GLN A 660 9.14 -13.00 -41.90
CA GLN A 660 9.39 -14.21 -42.69
C GLN A 660 8.07 -14.86 -43.12
N LEU A 661 7.12 -15.05 -42.20
CA LEU A 661 5.78 -15.58 -42.49
C LEU A 661 5.02 -14.76 -43.54
N LYS A 662 5.07 -13.43 -43.45
CA LYS A 662 4.42 -12.53 -44.44
C LYS A 662 5.09 -12.54 -45.80
N ALA A 663 6.41 -12.77 -45.86
CA ALA A 663 7.13 -12.88 -47.13
C ALA A 663 6.70 -14.13 -47.94
N LEU A 664 6.10 -15.13 -47.28
CA LEU A 664 5.61 -16.35 -47.92
C LEU A 664 4.19 -16.23 -48.50
N ASN A 665 3.55 -15.05 -48.48
CA ASN A 665 2.15 -14.90 -48.90
C ASN A 665 1.87 -15.44 -50.31
N ASP A 666 2.81 -15.27 -51.25
CA ASP A 666 2.67 -15.75 -52.63
C ASP A 666 2.79 -17.29 -52.75
N GLU A 667 3.36 -17.95 -51.75
CA GLU A 667 3.54 -19.40 -51.69
C GLU A 667 2.40 -20.12 -50.95
N LEU A 668 1.60 -19.39 -50.18
CA LEU A 668 0.53 -19.94 -49.36
C LEU A 668 -0.83 -19.92 -50.10
N PRO A 669 -1.74 -20.87 -49.84
CA PRO A 669 -3.06 -20.92 -50.49
C PRO A 669 -3.97 -19.73 -50.17
N LEU A 670 -3.73 -19.10 -49.02
CA LEU A 670 -4.39 -17.88 -48.54
C LEU A 670 -3.31 -16.98 -47.93
N SER A 671 -3.39 -15.69 -48.21
CA SER A 671 -2.49 -14.70 -47.63
C SER A 671 -2.71 -14.54 -46.13
N LEU A 672 -1.62 -14.32 -45.40
CA LEU A 672 -1.65 -14.08 -43.95
C LEU A 672 -2.09 -12.65 -43.65
N ALA A 673 -3.24 -12.50 -42.99
CA ALA A 673 -3.80 -11.20 -42.62
C ALA A 673 -3.16 -10.65 -41.34
N THR A 674 -3.14 -11.45 -40.27
CA THR A 674 -2.66 -11.02 -38.95
C THR A 674 -1.92 -12.15 -38.24
N VAL A 675 -0.88 -11.81 -37.49
CA VAL A 675 -0.25 -12.70 -36.50
C VAL A 675 -0.38 -12.03 -35.14
N SER A 676 -1.04 -12.70 -34.20
CA SER A 676 -1.28 -12.19 -32.85
C SER A 676 -0.51 -13.00 -31.81
N PRO A 677 0.41 -12.40 -31.04
CA PRO A 677 1.06 -13.09 -29.93
C PRO A 677 0.09 -13.28 -28.77
N ILE A 678 0.17 -14.41 -28.08
CA ILE A 678 -0.64 -14.70 -26.88
C ILE A 678 0.18 -15.27 -25.72
N SER A 679 1.49 -15.44 -25.89
CA SER A 679 2.39 -15.92 -24.82
C SER A 679 2.71 -14.84 -23.78
N GLU A 680 2.92 -15.25 -22.52
CA GLU A 680 3.40 -14.38 -21.44
C GLU A 680 4.84 -13.89 -21.67
N TYR A 681 5.65 -14.68 -22.39
CA TYR A 681 7.03 -14.35 -22.76
C TYR A 681 7.13 -13.16 -23.71
N LEU A 682 6.04 -12.83 -24.42
CA LEU A 682 5.98 -11.72 -25.37
C LEU A 682 5.24 -10.48 -24.83
N ARG A 683 4.63 -10.58 -23.63
CA ARG A 683 3.96 -9.46 -22.92
C ARG A 683 4.61 -9.10 -21.58
N TYR A 684 5.88 -9.49 -21.39
CA TYR A 684 6.71 -9.13 -20.23
C TYR A 684 6.33 -9.76 -18.88
N THR A 685 5.34 -10.66 -18.83
CA THR A 685 4.77 -11.17 -17.56
C THR A 685 5.22 -12.57 -17.19
N SER A 686 6.09 -13.22 -17.98
CA SER A 686 6.69 -14.51 -17.59
C SER A 686 7.62 -14.34 -16.39
N VAL A 687 7.53 -15.25 -15.41
CA VAL A 687 8.30 -15.19 -14.16
C VAL A 687 9.80 -14.99 -14.42
N PHE A 688 10.38 -15.90 -15.20
CA PHE A 688 11.76 -15.80 -15.67
C PHE A 688 11.80 -15.14 -17.04
N SER A 689 12.82 -14.33 -17.27
CA SER A 689 13.05 -13.76 -18.59
C SER A 689 13.35 -14.86 -19.60
N PRO A 690 12.75 -14.81 -20.81
CA PRO A 690 12.91 -15.88 -21.78
C PRO A 690 14.34 -15.92 -22.31
N VAL A 691 14.84 -17.14 -22.55
CA VAL A 691 16.19 -17.40 -23.06
C VAL A 691 16.09 -18.32 -24.29
N PRO A 692 16.89 -18.08 -25.34
CA PRO A 692 16.97 -18.99 -26.48
C PRO A 692 17.81 -20.22 -26.11
N LEU A 693 17.58 -21.34 -26.78
CA LEU A 693 18.40 -22.55 -26.63
C LEU A 693 18.75 -23.09 -28.02
N SER A 694 19.92 -22.69 -28.53
CA SER A 694 20.44 -23.20 -29.80
C SER A 694 21.17 -24.53 -29.61
N ASP A 695 21.29 -25.31 -30.69
CA ASP A 695 22.02 -26.58 -30.72
C ASP A 695 23.51 -26.40 -30.29
N SER A 696 24.09 -25.23 -30.55
CA SER A 696 25.45 -24.87 -30.11
C SER A 696 25.56 -24.55 -28.62
N LEU A 697 24.51 -24.00 -28.01
CA LEU A 697 24.50 -23.57 -26.62
C LEU A 697 24.11 -24.70 -25.66
N ALA A 698 23.22 -25.59 -26.09
CA ALA A 698 22.69 -26.67 -25.25
C ALA A 698 23.79 -27.53 -24.58
N PRO A 699 24.89 -27.94 -25.26
CA PRO A 699 25.96 -28.70 -24.63
C PRO A 699 26.69 -27.97 -23.50
N SER A 700 26.74 -26.63 -23.55
CA SER A 700 27.42 -25.79 -22.56
C SER A 700 26.63 -25.61 -21.27
N LEU A 701 25.35 -25.97 -21.25
CA LEU A 701 24.47 -25.90 -20.09
C LEU A 701 24.32 -27.29 -19.45
N PRO A 702 24.20 -27.39 -18.11
CA PRO A 702 23.87 -28.67 -17.47
C PRO A 702 22.43 -29.06 -17.82
N GLN A 703 22.13 -30.37 -17.87
CA GLN A 703 20.81 -30.90 -18.25
C GLN A 703 19.66 -30.25 -17.46
N ASN A 704 19.91 -29.99 -16.17
CA ASN A 704 18.95 -29.39 -15.25
C ASN A 704 18.74 -27.87 -15.41
N ALA A 705 19.27 -27.30 -16.50
CA ALA A 705 19.09 -25.91 -16.94
C ALA A 705 18.75 -25.80 -18.45
N ARG A 706 18.36 -26.91 -19.11
CA ARG A 706 18.08 -26.97 -20.57
C ARG A 706 16.59 -26.88 -20.91
N TYR A 707 15.85 -25.99 -20.27
CA TYR A 707 14.43 -25.75 -20.63
C TYR A 707 14.31 -24.70 -21.73
N GLN A 708 13.70 -25.06 -22.87
CA GLN A 708 13.38 -24.14 -23.96
C GLN A 708 11.90 -23.72 -23.89
N PRO A 709 11.59 -22.44 -23.62
CA PRO A 709 10.21 -21.97 -23.60
C PRO A 709 9.59 -21.94 -25.01
N SER A 710 8.34 -22.42 -25.14
CA SER A 710 7.54 -22.31 -26.36
C SER A 710 6.59 -21.12 -26.29
N MET A 711 6.61 -20.24 -27.28
CA MET A 711 5.83 -19.00 -27.32
C MET A 711 4.62 -19.13 -28.25
N GLU A 712 3.42 -19.17 -27.67
CA GLU A 712 2.17 -19.26 -28.42
C GLU A 712 1.82 -17.99 -29.22
N MET A 713 1.35 -18.20 -30.45
CA MET A 713 0.85 -17.18 -31.38
C MET A 713 -0.31 -17.70 -32.24
N ILE A 714 -1.10 -16.77 -32.77
CA ILE A 714 -2.27 -17.04 -33.61
C ILE A 714 -2.07 -16.47 -35.01
N LEU A 715 -2.28 -17.32 -36.00
CA LEU A 715 -2.30 -16.99 -37.42
C LEU A 715 -3.75 -16.76 -37.86
N GLN A 716 -3.98 -15.63 -38.53
CA GLN A 716 -5.25 -15.31 -39.18
C GLN A 716 -5.00 -15.15 -40.68
N PHE A 717 -5.64 -15.98 -41.48
CA PHE A 717 -5.63 -15.87 -42.94
C PHE A 717 -6.75 -14.97 -43.44
N GLU A 718 -6.65 -14.55 -44.70
CA GLU A 718 -7.73 -13.83 -45.38
C GLU A 718 -9.03 -14.64 -45.42
N LYS A 719 -10.17 -13.93 -45.50
CA LYS A 719 -11.49 -14.56 -45.54
C LYS A 719 -11.65 -15.33 -46.85
N SER A 720 -12.10 -16.58 -46.74
CA SER A 720 -12.37 -17.44 -47.89
C SER A 720 -13.70 -18.17 -47.73
N ALA A 721 -14.47 -18.25 -48.81
CA ALA A 721 -15.69 -19.06 -48.84
C ALA A 721 -15.41 -20.56 -49.03
N LYS A 722 -14.14 -20.95 -49.25
CA LYS A 722 -13.73 -22.34 -49.49
C LYS A 722 -13.48 -23.14 -48.22
N TRP A 723 -13.61 -22.53 -47.03
CA TRP A 723 -13.55 -23.27 -45.77
C TRP A 723 -14.79 -24.19 -45.63
N PRO A 724 -14.61 -25.46 -45.19
CA PRO A 724 -15.70 -26.39 -44.95
C PRO A 724 -16.68 -25.87 -43.90
N ASP A 725 -17.95 -26.27 -44.01
CA ASP A 725 -18.99 -25.99 -42.99
C ASP A 725 -19.10 -27.13 -41.95
N ASP A 726 -18.02 -27.87 -41.72
CA ASP A 726 -17.93 -28.98 -40.76
C ASP A 726 -16.70 -28.81 -39.85
N LEU A 727 -16.87 -28.97 -38.53
CA LEU A 727 -15.82 -28.72 -37.54
C LEU A 727 -14.62 -29.67 -37.71
N ARG A 728 -14.86 -30.96 -37.99
CA ARG A 728 -13.77 -31.95 -38.14
C ARG A 728 -12.97 -31.66 -39.42
N ALA A 729 -13.67 -31.33 -40.51
CA ALA A 729 -13.04 -30.93 -41.76
C ALA A 729 -12.20 -29.65 -41.59
N ILE A 730 -12.67 -28.67 -40.82
CA ILE A 730 -11.88 -27.47 -40.51
C ILE A 730 -10.57 -27.84 -39.81
N GLN A 731 -10.58 -28.70 -38.78
CA GLN A 731 -9.35 -29.12 -38.10
C GLN A 731 -8.37 -29.82 -39.05
N LYS A 732 -8.85 -30.64 -40.00
CA LYS A 732 -8.01 -31.26 -41.03
C LYS A 732 -7.42 -30.24 -42.01
N ILE A 733 -8.17 -29.21 -42.39
CA ILE A 733 -7.63 -28.15 -43.23
C ILE A 733 -6.58 -27.34 -42.48
N LYS A 734 -6.77 -27.03 -41.19
CA LYS A 734 -5.71 -26.38 -40.39
C LYS A 734 -4.40 -27.16 -40.42
N LEU A 735 -4.46 -28.50 -40.31
CA LEU A 735 -3.28 -29.37 -40.45
C LEU A 735 -2.60 -29.24 -41.82
N ALA A 736 -3.38 -29.20 -42.91
CA ALA A 736 -2.84 -28.99 -44.26
C ALA A 736 -2.18 -27.61 -44.40
N PHE A 737 -2.76 -26.57 -43.80
CA PHE A 737 -2.12 -25.25 -43.74
C PHE A 737 -0.82 -25.28 -42.93
N PHE A 738 -0.79 -25.96 -41.78
CA PHE A 738 0.43 -26.09 -40.99
C PHE A 738 1.56 -26.78 -41.75
N GLU A 739 1.26 -27.87 -42.47
CA GLU A 739 2.24 -28.59 -43.30
C GLU A 739 2.78 -27.69 -44.42
N ARG A 740 1.90 -26.98 -45.13
CA ARG A 740 2.33 -26.06 -46.19
C ARG A 740 3.19 -24.90 -45.66
N VAL A 741 2.79 -24.30 -44.53
CA VAL A 741 3.55 -23.22 -43.87
C VAL A 741 4.91 -23.73 -43.38
N ALA A 742 4.96 -24.92 -42.78
CA ALA A 742 6.21 -25.53 -42.32
C ALA A 742 7.20 -25.73 -43.47
N SER A 743 6.76 -26.37 -44.56
CA SER A 743 7.58 -26.65 -45.73
C SER A 743 8.09 -25.36 -46.39
N ALA A 744 7.25 -24.33 -46.51
CA ALA A 744 7.63 -23.03 -47.07
C ALA A 744 8.65 -22.30 -46.18
N LEU A 745 8.43 -22.26 -44.86
CA LEU A 745 9.34 -21.63 -43.91
C LEU A 745 10.73 -22.27 -43.89
N MET A 746 10.80 -23.60 -43.84
CA MET A 746 12.07 -24.34 -43.83
C MET A 746 12.83 -24.18 -45.15
N THR A 747 12.14 -23.94 -46.26
CA THR A 747 12.77 -23.65 -47.55
C THR A 747 13.33 -22.22 -47.60
N ALA A 748 12.62 -21.26 -47.02
CA ALA A 748 12.98 -19.84 -47.07
C ALA A 748 14.05 -19.42 -46.04
N VAL A 749 14.14 -20.13 -44.90
CA VAL A 749 15.02 -19.76 -43.79
C VAL A 749 15.93 -20.93 -43.43
N ASP A 750 17.22 -20.80 -43.75
CA ASP A 750 18.22 -21.81 -43.44
C ASP A 750 18.38 -21.99 -41.92
N GLY A 751 18.52 -23.25 -41.48
CA GLY A 751 18.62 -23.63 -40.07
C GLY A 751 17.33 -23.55 -39.24
N LEU A 752 16.20 -23.09 -39.80
CA LEU A 752 14.91 -23.08 -39.12
C LEU A 752 14.27 -24.48 -39.15
N LYS A 753 13.76 -24.95 -38.01
CA LYS A 753 13.04 -26.24 -37.90
C LYS A 753 11.56 -25.98 -37.66
N ALA A 754 10.67 -26.58 -38.45
CA ALA A 754 9.22 -26.45 -38.27
C ALA A 754 8.54 -27.83 -38.24
N THR A 755 7.77 -28.12 -37.19
CA THR A 755 7.13 -29.42 -36.93
C THR A 755 5.64 -29.26 -36.66
N VAL A 756 4.80 -30.07 -37.31
CA VAL A 756 3.36 -30.11 -37.03
C VAL A 756 3.10 -31.06 -35.86
N VAL A 757 2.58 -30.53 -34.76
CA VAL A 757 2.21 -31.31 -33.57
C VAL A 757 0.72 -31.60 -33.60
N VAL A 758 0.34 -32.88 -33.54
CA VAL A 758 -1.04 -33.35 -33.64
C VAL A 758 -1.51 -33.85 -32.27
N GLY A 759 -2.05 -32.93 -31.47
CA GLY A 759 -2.59 -33.25 -30.14
C GLY A 759 -1.53 -33.57 -29.08
N ASP A 760 -2.01 -33.81 -27.87
CA ASP A 760 -1.23 -34.16 -26.67
C ASP A 760 -1.25 -35.67 -26.35
N GLY A 761 -1.88 -36.48 -27.22
CA GLY A 761 -2.07 -37.92 -27.01
C GLY A 761 -3.18 -38.28 -26.01
N VAL A 762 -3.81 -37.28 -25.38
CA VAL A 762 -4.83 -37.46 -24.33
C VAL A 762 -6.20 -37.00 -24.83
N SER A 763 -6.26 -35.87 -25.52
CA SER A 763 -7.47 -35.32 -26.12
C SER A 763 -7.83 -36.10 -27.38
N THR A 764 -8.95 -36.81 -27.34
CA THR A 764 -9.46 -37.59 -28.49
C THR A 764 -10.55 -36.85 -29.27
N SER A 765 -10.73 -35.54 -29.03
CA SER A 765 -11.78 -34.77 -29.68
C SER A 765 -11.36 -34.34 -31.09
N ASP A 766 -12.16 -34.73 -32.09
CA ASP A 766 -11.93 -34.39 -33.50
C ASP A 766 -12.46 -32.99 -33.87
N ILE A 767 -13.19 -32.33 -32.96
CA ILE A 767 -13.77 -30.99 -33.19
C ILE A 767 -13.00 -29.88 -32.45
N GLN A 768 -12.21 -30.25 -31.44
CA GLN A 768 -11.42 -29.32 -30.65
C GLN A 768 -10.09 -28.98 -31.33
N ASP A 769 -9.63 -27.73 -31.18
CA ASP A 769 -8.35 -27.26 -31.72
C ASP A 769 -7.17 -27.81 -30.89
N ASN A 770 -6.64 -28.96 -31.34
CA ASN A 770 -5.57 -29.69 -30.66
C ASN A 770 -4.24 -29.67 -31.43
N SER A 771 -4.24 -29.25 -32.70
CA SER A 771 -3.03 -29.20 -33.53
C SER A 771 -2.39 -27.82 -33.51
N ARG A 772 -1.05 -27.80 -33.67
CA ARG A 772 -0.26 -26.58 -33.71
C ARG A 772 0.99 -26.77 -34.56
N LEU A 773 1.52 -25.67 -35.07
CA LEU A 773 2.80 -25.64 -35.77
C LEU A 773 3.89 -25.13 -34.82
N GLU A 774 4.84 -25.99 -34.49
CA GLU A 774 6.00 -25.63 -33.67
C GLU A 774 7.16 -25.19 -34.57
N ILE A 775 7.75 -24.03 -34.28
CA ILE A 775 8.79 -23.38 -35.08
C ILE A 775 9.96 -23.05 -34.18
N VAL A 776 11.15 -23.56 -34.50
CA VAL A 776 12.41 -23.26 -33.81
C VAL A 776 13.31 -22.47 -34.76
N THR A 777 13.63 -21.22 -34.39
CA THR A 777 14.51 -20.37 -35.17
C THR A 777 15.98 -20.80 -35.03
N PRO A 778 16.86 -20.43 -35.97
CA PRO A 778 18.28 -20.78 -35.90
C PRO A 778 18.98 -20.29 -34.61
N GLU A 779 18.51 -19.16 -34.06
CA GLU A 779 19.02 -18.60 -32.81
C GLU A 779 18.55 -19.37 -31.57
N GLY A 780 17.63 -20.33 -31.70
CA GLY A 780 17.13 -21.17 -30.62
C GLY A 780 15.84 -20.66 -29.96
N TRP A 781 15.08 -19.76 -30.59
CA TRP A 781 13.75 -19.34 -30.11
C TRP A 781 12.67 -20.30 -30.59
N ALA A 782 11.73 -20.68 -29.72
CA ALA A 782 10.64 -21.58 -30.09
C ALA A 782 9.27 -20.88 -30.03
N PHE A 783 8.47 -21.08 -31.08
CA PHE A 783 7.12 -20.54 -31.24
C PHE A 783 6.13 -21.65 -31.55
N SER A 784 4.89 -21.51 -31.07
CA SER A 784 3.79 -22.43 -31.36
C SER A 784 2.62 -21.68 -31.99
N ALA A 785 2.30 -21.99 -33.24
CA ALA A 785 1.30 -21.30 -34.02
C ALA A 785 -0.03 -22.07 -34.08
N HIS A 786 -1.13 -21.37 -33.81
CA HIS A 786 -2.51 -21.85 -34.00
C HIS A 786 -3.21 -21.08 -35.11
N ILE A 787 -4.17 -21.68 -35.81
CA ILE A 787 -4.94 -21.00 -36.86
C ILE A 787 -6.32 -20.61 -36.33
N TRP A 788 -6.65 -19.33 -36.42
CA TRP A 788 -7.97 -18.83 -36.10
C TRP A 788 -8.87 -18.79 -37.33
N HIS A 789 -10.08 -19.33 -37.20
CA HIS A 789 -11.16 -19.19 -38.17
C HIS A 789 -12.45 -18.74 -37.46
N ASP A 790 -13.14 -17.74 -38.02
CA ASP A 790 -14.31 -17.11 -37.39
C ASP A 790 -15.55 -18.00 -37.43
N ARG A 791 -15.71 -18.82 -38.47
CA ARG A 791 -16.89 -19.69 -38.64
C ARG A 791 -17.00 -20.81 -37.62
N GLU A 792 -15.88 -21.25 -37.02
CA GLU A 792 -15.87 -22.25 -35.94
C GLU A 792 -16.80 -21.87 -34.79
N ALA A 793 -16.82 -20.60 -34.40
CA ALA A 793 -17.71 -20.11 -33.33
C ALA A 793 -19.19 -20.41 -33.63
N THR A 794 -19.63 -20.11 -34.85
CA THR A 794 -21.01 -20.30 -35.28
C THR A 794 -21.39 -21.78 -35.38
N LEU A 795 -20.44 -22.63 -35.79
CA LEU A 795 -20.65 -24.09 -35.88
C LEU A 795 -20.73 -24.73 -34.49
N LEU A 796 -19.88 -24.31 -33.56
CA LEU A 796 -19.92 -24.74 -32.16
C LEU A 796 -21.24 -24.31 -31.49
N GLU A 797 -21.72 -23.09 -31.76
CA GLU A 797 -23.02 -22.63 -31.28
C GLU A 797 -24.20 -23.41 -31.86
N ARG A 798 -24.13 -23.75 -33.15
CA ARG A 798 -25.12 -24.61 -33.80
C ARG A 798 -25.15 -26.00 -33.16
N LEU A 799 -23.98 -26.58 -32.90
CA LEU A 799 -23.82 -27.87 -32.24
C LEU A 799 -24.42 -27.86 -30.82
N ILE A 800 -24.08 -26.84 -30.02
CA ILE A 800 -24.57 -26.72 -28.63
C ILE A 800 -26.08 -26.44 -28.59
N SER A 801 -26.60 -25.59 -29.48
CA SER A 801 -28.03 -25.24 -29.52
C SER A 801 -28.92 -26.34 -30.09
N GLY A 802 -28.35 -27.31 -30.81
CA GLY A 802 -29.08 -28.42 -31.43
C GLY A 802 -30.02 -28.01 -32.56
N LYS A 803 -29.91 -26.77 -33.07
CA LYS A 803 -30.73 -26.29 -34.19
C LYS A 803 -30.10 -26.74 -35.52
N ASN A 804 -30.58 -27.85 -36.06
CA ASN A 804 -30.28 -28.24 -37.44
C ASN A 804 -31.05 -27.36 -38.44
N THR A 805 -30.44 -27.09 -39.59
CA THR A 805 -31.00 -26.31 -40.72
C THR A 805 -32.10 -27.03 -41.52
N LEU A 806 -32.54 -28.21 -41.09
CA LEU A 806 -33.62 -28.96 -41.73
C LEU A 806 -34.95 -28.76 -40.96
N PRO A 807 -35.88 -27.94 -41.46
CA PRO A 807 -37.13 -27.57 -40.75
C PRO A 807 -38.14 -28.73 -40.57
N HIS A 808 -37.82 -29.96 -40.97
CA HIS A 808 -38.76 -31.10 -40.96
C HIS A 808 -38.33 -32.31 -40.12
N ILE A 809 -37.24 -32.23 -39.36
CA ILE A 809 -36.81 -33.32 -38.46
C ILE A 809 -36.89 -32.83 -37.01
N ASN A 810 -37.99 -33.17 -36.34
CA ASN A 810 -38.12 -33.01 -34.89
C ASN A 810 -37.27 -34.09 -34.20
N VAL A 811 -36.07 -33.73 -33.76
CA VAL A 811 -35.26 -34.58 -32.87
C VAL A 811 -35.78 -34.40 -31.43
N PRO A 812 -36.05 -35.48 -30.67
CA PRO A 812 -36.52 -35.38 -29.29
C PRO A 812 -35.55 -34.60 -28.40
N THR A 813 -36.13 -33.74 -27.56
CA THR A 813 -35.45 -32.80 -26.65
C THR A 813 -34.56 -33.45 -25.57
N GLU A 814 -34.61 -34.77 -25.40
CA GLU A 814 -33.85 -35.51 -24.39
C GLU A 814 -32.36 -35.70 -24.75
N LYS A 815 -31.95 -35.55 -26.02
CA LYS A 815 -30.54 -35.65 -26.44
C LYS A 815 -29.66 -34.43 -26.10
N LYS A 816 -30.20 -33.43 -25.38
CA LYS A 816 -29.49 -32.20 -24.98
C LYS A 816 -28.32 -32.40 -23.99
N LYS A 817 -28.01 -33.64 -23.58
CA LYS A 817 -26.90 -33.99 -22.67
C LYS A 817 -26.04 -35.16 -23.19
N GLY A 818 -25.84 -35.24 -24.51
CA GLY A 818 -24.96 -36.24 -25.12
C GLY A 818 -23.47 -35.88 -25.05
N LYS A 819 -22.59 -36.86 -25.31
CA LYS A 819 -21.12 -36.68 -25.36
C LYS A 819 -20.69 -35.55 -26.30
N GLU A 820 -21.26 -35.49 -27.51
CA GLU A 820 -20.96 -34.44 -28.50
C GLU A 820 -21.36 -33.03 -28.04
N HIS A 821 -22.39 -32.91 -27.19
CA HIS A 821 -22.79 -31.62 -26.63
C HIS A 821 -21.75 -31.10 -25.64
N GLN A 822 -21.23 -31.99 -24.78
CA GLN A 822 -20.15 -31.66 -23.85
C GLN A 822 -18.86 -31.33 -24.60
N GLU A 823 -18.46 -32.15 -25.57
CA GLU A 823 -17.31 -31.89 -26.44
C GLU A 823 -17.44 -30.54 -27.17
N GLY A 824 -18.67 -30.18 -27.60
CA GLY A 824 -18.96 -28.88 -28.20
C GLY A 824 -18.84 -27.70 -27.22
N MET A 825 -19.27 -27.86 -25.97
CA MET A 825 -19.08 -26.87 -24.92
C MET A 825 -17.60 -26.64 -24.60
N ASP A 826 -16.85 -27.73 -24.44
CA ASP A 826 -15.41 -27.69 -24.13
C ASP A 826 -14.63 -27.05 -25.29
N ALA A 827 -14.95 -27.41 -26.54
CA ALA A 827 -14.35 -26.81 -27.73
C ALA A 827 -14.71 -25.31 -27.86
N LYS A 828 -15.94 -24.90 -27.51
CA LYS A 828 -16.35 -23.48 -27.49
C LYS A 828 -15.60 -22.70 -26.41
N GLU A 829 -15.44 -23.26 -25.22
CA GLU A 829 -14.66 -22.62 -24.15
C GLU A 829 -13.21 -22.37 -24.59
N LEU A 830 -12.55 -23.41 -25.13
CA LEU A 830 -11.20 -23.29 -25.64
C LEU A 830 -11.10 -22.24 -26.75
N TYR A 831 -12.05 -22.26 -27.69
CA TYR A 831 -12.10 -21.30 -28.79
C TYR A 831 -12.19 -19.86 -28.27
N MET A 832 -13.13 -19.58 -27.36
CA MET A 832 -13.30 -18.24 -26.80
C MET A 832 -12.05 -17.79 -26.05
N ARG A 833 -11.50 -18.67 -25.20
CA ARG A 833 -10.31 -18.36 -24.39
C ARG A 833 -9.09 -18.09 -25.26
N ARG A 834 -8.76 -19.00 -26.18
CA ARG A 834 -7.55 -18.94 -27.03
C ARG A 834 -7.65 -17.86 -28.10
N PHE A 835 -8.73 -17.82 -28.87
CA PHE A 835 -8.77 -16.98 -30.09
C PHE A 835 -9.40 -15.61 -29.89
N ILE A 836 -10.28 -15.44 -28.90
CA ILE A 836 -10.99 -14.17 -28.69
C ILE A 836 -10.37 -13.40 -27.52
N HIS A 837 -10.27 -14.03 -26.36
CA HIS A 837 -9.83 -13.35 -25.14
C HIS A 837 -8.31 -13.23 -25.04
N ALA A 838 -7.52 -14.26 -25.40
CA ALA A 838 -6.06 -14.20 -25.26
C ALA A 838 -5.38 -13.08 -26.08
N PRO A 839 -5.70 -12.84 -27.37
CA PRO A 839 -5.13 -11.72 -28.13
C PRO A 839 -5.53 -10.36 -27.59
N ARG A 840 -6.76 -10.25 -27.06
CA ARG A 840 -7.25 -9.01 -26.43
C ARG A 840 -6.53 -8.74 -25.12
N HIS A 841 -6.40 -9.76 -24.28
CA HIS A 841 -5.65 -9.72 -23.03
C HIS A 841 -4.19 -9.37 -23.25
N HIS A 842 -3.52 -10.03 -24.19
CA HIS A 842 -2.12 -9.74 -24.54
C HIS A 842 -1.92 -8.26 -24.87
N ARG A 843 -2.75 -7.69 -25.76
CA ARG A 843 -2.65 -6.27 -26.13
C ARG A 843 -2.85 -5.34 -24.94
N ALA A 844 -3.83 -5.62 -24.08
CA ALA A 844 -4.10 -4.80 -22.91
C ALA A 844 -2.95 -4.84 -21.89
N VAL A 845 -2.41 -6.03 -21.61
CA VAL A 845 -1.27 -6.22 -20.69
C VAL A 845 -0.01 -5.55 -21.21
N THR A 846 0.28 -5.66 -22.51
CA THR A 846 1.43 -4.99 -23.13
C THR A 846 1.28 -3.47 -23.05
N ALA A 847 0.07 -2.93 -23.30
CA ALA A 847 -0.22 -1.50 -23.13
C ALA A 847 -0.03 -1.04 -21.67
N LEU A 848 -0.48 -1.83 -20.69
CA LEU A 848 -0.25 -1.55 -19.28
C LEU A 848 1.23 -1.54 -18.92
N ASN A 849 2.03 -2.47 -19.45
CA ASN A 849 3.46 -2.52 -19.16
C ASN A 849 4.21 -1.28 -19.70
N HIS A 850 3.83 -0.80 -20.89
CA HIS A 850 4.44 0.42 -21.44
C HIS A 850 4.10 1.66 -20.63
N ARG A 851 2.95 1.65 -19.97
CA ARG A 851 2.51 2.76 -19.12
C ARG A 851 3.11 2.70 -17.71
N PHE A 852 3.04 1.53 -17.08
CA PHE A 852 3.43 1.33 -15.69
C PHE A 852 4.64 0.40 -15.62
N ALA A 853 5.83 0.98 -15.48
CA ALA A 853 7.09 0.23 -15.49
C ALA A 853 7.17 -0.85 -14.38
N ALA A 854 6.49 -0.66 -13.26
CA ALA A 854 6.45 -1.61 -12.15
C ALA A 854 5.44 -2.76 -12.33
N TYR A 855 4.53 -2.69 -13.30
CA TYR A 855 3.44 -3.66 -13.44
C TYR A 855 3.94 -5.07 -13.78
N SER A 856 4.72 -5.21 -14.85
CA SER A 856 5.23 -6.53 -15.27
C SER A 856 6.08 -7.19 -14.20
N SER A 857 6.95 -6.43 -13.54
CA SER A 857 7.80 -6.92 -12.47
C SER A 857 7.00 -7.30 -11.20
N THR A 858 5.93 -6.57 -10.89
CA THR A 858 4.98 -6.94 -9.82
C THR A 858 4.30 -8.28 -10.14
N VAL A 859 3.76 -8.42 -11.36
CA VAL A 859 3.10 -9.66 -11.81
C VAL A 859 4.06 -10.84 -11.69
N ARG A 860 5.31 -10.68 -12.11
CA ARG A 860 6.34 -11.72 -12.05
C ARG A 860 6.63 -12.18 -10.62
N LEU A 861 6.70 -11.25 -9.67
CA LEU A 861 6.88 -11.59 -8.24
C LEU A 861 5.66 -12.32 -7.68
N VAL A 862 4.44 -11.86 -7.99
CA VAL A 862 3.20 -12.49 -7.51
C VAL A 862 3.06 -13.90 -8.11
N LYS A 863 3.31 -14.07 -9.41
CA LYS A 863 3.34 -15.39 -10.06
C LYS A 863 4.41 -16.28 -9.45
N ARG A 864 5.62 -15.75 -9.18
CA ARG A 864 6.69 -16.51 -8.53
C ARG A 864 6.29 -16.99 -7.13
N TRP A 865 5.65 -16.13 -6.35
CA TRP A 865 5.17 -16.44 -5.01
C TRP A 865 4.04 -17.49 -5.02
N LEU A 866 3.05 -17.33 -5.90
CA LEU A 866 1.99 -18.33 -6.07
C LEU A 866 2.56 -19.68 -6.56
N ALA A 867 3.54 -19.64 -7.46
CA ALA A 867 4.18 -20.85 -7.97
C ALA A 867 5.02 -21.55 -6.91
N SER A 868 5.80 -20.79 -6.14
CA SER A 868 6.61 -21.36 -5.06
C SER A 868 5.76 -21.99 -3.97
N HIS A 869 4.55 -21.47 -3.75
CA HIS A 869 3.54 -22.06 -2.88
C HIS A 869 2.62 -23.10 -3.55
N TRP A 870 3.01 -23.58 -4.73
CA TRP A 870 2.45 -24.71 -5.45
C TRP A 870 0.99 -24.54 -5.94
N VAL A 871 0.55 -23.30 -6.19
CA VAL A 871 -0.83 -23.00 -6.61
C VAL A 871 -0.98 -22.50 -8.07
N MET A 872 0.11 -22.32 -8.82
CA MET A 872 0.07 -21.89 -10.24
C MET A 872 -0.15 -23.05 -11.24
N HIS A 873 -0.59 -22.71 -12.46
CA HIS A 873 -0.88 -23.56 -13.63
C HIS A 873 -1.93 -24.68 -13.46
N GLY A 874 -1.98 -25.37 -12.31
CA GLY A 874 -2.98 -26.39 -12.00
C GLY A 874 -4.22 -25.86 -11.26
N HIS A 875 -4.07 -24.73 -10.57
CA HIS A 875 -5.14 -24.16 -9.71
C HIS A 875 -5.44 -22.69 -10.00
N VAL A 876 -4.45 -21.90 -10.43
CA VAL A 876 -4.62 -20.49 -10.82
C VAL A 876 -3.95 -20.26 -12.18
N SER A 877 -4.63 -19.55 -13.08
CA SER A 877 -4.10 -19.20 -14.40
C SER A 877 -3.22 -17.95 -14.37
N GLU A 878 -2.29 -17.87 -15.33
CA GLU A 878 -1.40 -16.71 -15.49
C GLU A 878 -2.18 -15.41 -15.71
N GLU A 879 -3.23 -15.47 -16.54
CA GLU A 879 -4.06 -14.32 -16.87
C GLU A 879 -4.88 -13.83 -15.67
N ALA A 880 -5.37 -14.74 -14.81
CA ALA A 880 -6.06 -14.35 -13.59
C ALA A 880 -5.14 -13.55 -12.65
N VAL A 881 -3.87 -13.94 -12.53
CA VAL A 881 -2.87 -13.19 -11.73
C VAL A 881 -2.57 -11.83 -12.36
N GLU A 882 -2.44 -11.77 -13.69
CA GLU A 882 -2.23 -10.51 -14.43
C GLU A 882 -3.38 -9.52 -14.20
N ILE A 883 -4.64 -9.98 -14.32
CA ILE A 883 -5.83 -9.16 -14.07
C ILE A 883 -5.91 -8.71 -12.61
N LEU A 884 -5.66 -9.62 -11.66
CA LEU A 884 -5.61 -9.30 -10.24
C LEU A 884 -4.57 -8.21 -9.94
N CYS A 885 -3.37 -8.32 -10.50
CA CYS A 885 -2.33 -7.29 -10.31
C CYS A 885 -2.72 -5.97 -10.98
N ALA A 886 -3.35 -6.02 -12.17
CA ALA A 886 -3.73 -4.84 -12.93
C ALA A 886 -4.67 -3.92 -12.13
N SER A 887 -5.52 -4.46 -11.24
CA SER A 887 -6.45 -3.65 -10.42
C SER A 887 -5.75 -2.56 -9.60
N PHE A 888 -4.50 -2.78 -9.19
CA PHE A 888 -3.73 -1.81 -8.39
C PHE A 888 -3.04 -0.72 -9.23
N PHE A 889 -3.01 -0.88 -10.55
CA PHE A 889 -2.44 0.08 -11.49
C PHE A 889 -3.54 0.87 -12.23
N VAL A 890 -4.65 0.22 -12.59
CA VAL A 890 -5.77 0.86 -13.33
C VAL A 890 -6.83 1.49 -12.42
N GLY A 891 -6.96 0.98 -11.18
CA GLY A 891 -8.07 1.26 -10.24
C GLY A 891 -9.44 1.43 -10.90
N ASP A 892 -10.04 2.62 -10.86
CA ASP A 892 -11.41 2.85 -11.38
C ASP A 892 -11.52 3.08 -12.91
N GLY A 893 -10.45 2.85 -13.67
CA GLY A 893 -10.47 2.93 -15.13
C GLY A 893 -10.27 4.34 -15.70
N ARG A 894 -10.35 5.41 -14.88
CA ARG A 894 -10.03 6.78 -15.32
C ARG A 894 -8.61 6.93 -15.83
N ASP A 895 -7.74 6.06 -15.36
CA ASP A 895 -6.35 6.07 -15.76
C ASP A 895 -6.24 5.67 -17.23
N LEU A 896 -7.03 4.71 -17.74
CA LEU A 896 -6.89 4.18 -19.11
C LEU A 896 -7.00 5.24 -20.23
N ASN A 897 -7.65 6.37 -19.97
CA ASN A 897 -7.82 7.48 -20.93
C ASN A 897 -6.71 8.53 -20.86
N TRP A 898 -5.46 8.09 -20.64
CA TRP A 898 -4.30 8.96 -20.52
C TRP A 898 -4.04 9.73 -21.83
N ASP A 899 -4.12 11.06 -21.75
CA ASP A 899 -3.71 11.96 -22.81
C ASP A 899 -2.32 12.52 -22.45
N PRO A 900 -1.26 12.26 -23.25
CA PRO A 900 0.09 12.77 -23.01
C PRO A 900 0.16 14.29 -22.89
N GLU A 901 -0.80 15.03 -23.47
CA GLU A 901 -0.85 16.49 -23.44
C GLU A 901 -1.53 17.04 -22.17
N ASN A 902 -2.35 16.22 -21.50
CA ASN A 902 -2.95 16.55 -20.21
C ASN A 902 -2.18 15.88 -19.08
N HIS A 903 -1.31 16.63 -18.39
CA HIS A 903 -0.62 16.23 -17.16
C HIS A 903 -1.59 15.98 -15.99
N THR A 904 -2.55 15.08 -16.14
CA THR A 904 -3.26 14.53 -15.00
C THR A 904 -2.23 13.81 -14.14
N ALA A 905 -2.06 14.21 -12.89
CA ALA A 905 -1.09 13.57 -12.02
C ALA A 905 -1.47 12.08 -11.88
N GLU A 906 -0.54 11.18 -12.22
CA GLU A 906 -0.68 9.76 -11.93
C GLU A 906 -1.13 9.57 -10.47
N ARG A 907 -2.14 8.71 -10.24
CA ARG A 907 -2.74 8.55 -8.92
C ARG A 907 -1.67 8.25 -7.88
N ALA A 908 -1.79 8.88 -6.70
CA ALA A 908 -0.86 8.68 -5.60
C ALA A 908 -0.80 7.20 -5.14
N SER A 909 -1.89 6.47 -5.34
CA SER A 909 -2.01 5.06 -4.95
C SER A 909 -1.23 4.06 -5.81
N VAL A 910 -0.85 4.39 -7.06
CA VAL A 910 -0.18 3.45 -7.97
C VAL A 910 1.20 3.05 -7.43
N PRO A 911 1.55 1.75 -7.40
CA PRO A 911 2.89 1.30 -7.01
C PRO A 911 3.97 1.77 -8.00
N GLY A 912 5.04 2.37 -7.49
CA GLY A 912 6.20 2.78 -8.29
C GLY A 912 7.28 1.72 -8.42
N SER A 913 7.22 0.67 -7.60
CA SER A 913 8.17 -0.45 -7.51
C SER A 913 7.46 -1.80 -7.49
N LYS A 914 8.20 -2.85 -7.84
CA LYS A 914 7.70 -4.24 -7.85
C LYS A 914 7.47 -4.78 -6.44
N GLU A 915 8.30 -4.37 -5.48
CA GLU A 915 8.24 -4.77 -4.08
C GLU A 915 6.98 -4.21 -3.42
N ARG A 916 6.70 -2.91 -3.62
CA ARG A 916 5.46 -2.29 -3.14
C ARG A 916 4.24 -2.87 -3.84
N GLY A 917 4.33 -3.12 -5.15
CA GLY A 917 3.27 -3.78 -5.91
C GLY A 917 2.94 -5.17 -5.34
N PHE A 918 3.96 -6.00 -5.11
CA PHE A 918 3.82 -7.32 -4.50
C PHE A 918 3.20 -7.24 -3.10
N ALA A 919 3.72 -6.36 -2.23
CA ALA A 919 3.19 -6.17 -0.88
C ALA A 919 1.72 -5.73 -0.89
N THR A 920 1.33 -4.87 -1.84
CA THR A 920 -0.06 -4.40 -1.98
C THR A 920 -1.00 -5.54 -2.38
N VAL A 921 -0.58 -6.42 -3.30
CA VAL A 921 -1.35 -7.61 -3.70
C VAL A 921 -1.49 -8.58 -2.51
N VAL A 922 -0.42 -8.83 -1.77
CA VAL A 922 -0.47 -9.69 -0.56
C VAL A 922 -1.39 -9.11 0.50
N GLU A 923 -1.31 -7.80 0.77
CA GLU A 923 -2.20 -7.12 1.72
C GLU A 923 -3.67 -7.30 1.35
N PHE A 924 -3.98 -7.19 0.05
CA PHE A 924 -5.32 -7.43 -0.47
C PHE A 924 -5.77 -8.88 -0.29
N LEU A 925 -4.98 -9.86 -0.76
CA LEU A 925 -5.31 -11.29 -0.70
C LEU A 925 -5.53 -11.80 0.73
N LYS A 926 -4.85 -11.19 1.71
CA LYS A 926 -5.01 -11.50 3.15
C LYS A 926 -6.45 -11.30 3.63
N ASP A 927 -7.09 -10.22 3.17
CA ASP A 927 -8.37 -9.74 3.66
C ASP A 927 -9.51 -9.87 2.63
N TRP A 928 -9.19 -10.24 1.38
CA TRP A 928 -10.16 -10.35 0.29
C TRP A 928 -11.22 -11.42 0.58
N LYS A 929 -12.47 -11.01 0.40
CA LYS A 929 -13.65 -11.87 0.35
C LYS A 929 -13.98 -12.08 -1.12
N TRP A 930 -13.55 -13.21 -1.69
CA TRP A 930 -13.72 -13.48 -3.11
C TRP A 930 -15.20 -13.59 -3.53
N GLU A 931 -16.12 -13.76 -2.57
CA GLU A 931 -17.57 -13.73 -2.78
C GLU A 931 -18.05 -12.38 -3.34
N ASP A 932 -17.36 -11.29 -2.98
CA ASP A 932 -17.67 -9.94 -3.46
C ASP A 932 -17.21 -9.71 -4.92
N GLY A 933 -16.34 -10.59 -5.43
CA GLY A 933 -15.69 -10.45 -6.73
C GLY A 933 -14.68 -9.30 -6.80
N LEU A 934 -14.08 -9.11 -7.98
CA LEU A 934 -13.20 -7.97 -8.28
C LEU A 934 -13.42 -7.54 -9.73
N PHE A 935 -13.89 -6.31 -9.92
CA PHE A 935 -13.99 -5.69 -11.24
C PHE A 935 -12.70 -4.94 -11.58
N VAL A 936 -12.16 -5.20 -12.77
CA VAL A 936 -10.91 -4.61 -13.26
C VAL A 936 -11.17 -3.97 -14.63
N PRO A 937 -11.21 -2.63 -14.72
CA PRO A 937 -11.31 -1.95 -16.01
C PRO A 937 -9.97 -2.04 -16.73
N LEU A 938 -9.91 -2.87 -17.78
CA LEU A 938 -8.68 -3.21 -18.49
C LEU A 938 -8.71 -2.77 -19.96
N TYR A 939 -9.88 -2.62 -20.55
CA TYR A 939 -10.05 -2.46 -22.00
C TYR A 939 -10.54 -1.06 -22.42
N GLY A 940 -11.05 -0.24 -21.49
CA GLY A 940 -11.24 1.21 -21.70
C GLY A 940 -12.45 1.61 -22.55
N ASP A 941 -13.41 0.72 -22.80
CA ASP A 941 -14.56 1.02 -23.66
C ASP A 941 -15.65 1.83 -22.90
N GLN A 942 -16.07 2.98 -23.45
CA GLN A 942 -16.89 4.01 -22.79
C GLN A 942 -18.40 3.73 -22.71
N SER A 943 -18.88 2.51 -22.98
CA SER A 943 -20.31 2.31 -23.28
C SER A 943 -21.12 1.44 -22.33
N ASN A 944 -20.62 1.08 -21.14
CA ASN A 944 -21.50 0.55 -20.10
C ASN A 944 -21.08 1.06 -18.72
N GLU A 945 -21.90 1.96 -18.16
CA GLU A 945 -22.10 1.95 -16.70
C GLU A 945 -22.31 0.49 -16.33
N ALA A 946 -21.40 -0.06 -15.50
CA ALA A 946 -21.54 -1.41 -15.00
C ALA A 946 -22.94 -1.53 -14.39
N SER A 947 -23.85 -2.20 -15.11
CA SER A 947 -25.15 -2.54 -14.59
C SER A 947 -24.87 -3.35 -13.33
N SER A 948 -25.14 -2.75 -12.18
CA SER A 948 -25.05 -3.34 -10.84
C SER A 948 -26.12 -4.42 -10.63
N THR A 949 -26.46 -5.16 -11.68
CA THR A 949 -27.17 -6.43 -11.58
C THR A 949 -26.18 -7.45 -11.06
N GLN A 950 -26.28 -7.74 -9.76
CA GLN A 950 -25.84 -9.01 -9.19
C GLN A 950 -26.31 -10.13 -10.12
N PRO A 951 -25.42 -10.84 -10.86
CA PRO A 951 -25.85 -11.97 -11.65
C PRO A 951 -26.28 -13.07 -10.67
N SER A 952 -27.47 -13.64 -10.91
CA SER A 952 -27.98 -14.79 -10.15
C SER A 952 -26.94 -15.91 -10.18
N MET A 953 -26.69 -16.56 -9.04
CA MET A 953 -25.86 -17.76 -8.97
C MET A 953 -26.36 -18.78 -10.01
N ALA A 954 -25.62 -18.90 -11.12
CA ALA A 954 -25.84 -19.98 -12.06
C ALA A 954 -25.34 -21.27 -11.38
N THR A 955 -26.29 -22.05 -10.87
CA THR A 955 -26.07 -23.40 -10.34
C THR A 955 -25.67 -24.33 -11.49
N GLY A 956 -24.38 -24.42 -11.78
CA GLY A 956 -23.78 -25.36 -12.72
C GLY A 956 -22.31 -25.57 -12.38
N PHE A 957 -21.79 -26.78 -12.61
CA PHE A 957 -20.45 -27.29 -12.27
C PHE A 957 -19.29 -26.31 -12.58
N ARG A 958 -19.03 -25.36 -11.68
CA ARG A 958 -17.87 -24.45 -11.75
C ARG A 958 -16.94 -24.79 -10.60
N ALA A 959 -15.70 -25.15 -10.93
CA ALA A 959 -14.69 -25.50 -9.93
C ALA A 959 -14.08 -24.26 -9.25
N GLY A 960 -13.92 -23.16 -10.00
CA GLY A 960 -13.32 -21.93 -9.48
C GLY A 960 -14.27 -21.00 -8.74
N VAL A 961 -13.78 -20.39 -7.65
CA VAL A 961 -14.54 -19.46 -6.78
C VAL A 961 -14.20 -17.99 -7.00
N TRP A 962 -13.06 -17.69 -7.64
CA TRP A 962 -12.69 -16.31 -7.95
C TRP A 962 -13.54 -15.75 -9.09
N ARG A 963 -14.04 -14.53 -8.91
CA ARG A 963 -14.78 -13.78 -9.93
C ARG A 963 -14.00 -12.51 -10.28
N LEU A 964 -13.25 -12.55 -11.38
CA LEU A 964 -12.47 -11.42 -11.89
C LEU A 964 -13.16 -10.86 -13.12
N THR A 965 -14.01 -9.85 -12.94
CA THR A 965 -14.79 -9.27 -14.03
C THR A 965 -14.04 -8.16 -14.74
N THR A 966 -14.25 -8.05 -16.05
CA THR A 966 -13.72 -6.97 -16.90
C THR A 966 -14.81 -6.50 -17.85
N GLU A 967 -14.57 -5.43 -18.62
CA GLU A 967 -15.53 -4.97 -19.64
C GLU A 967 -15.78 -6.04 -20.72
N ALA A 968 -14.79 -6.91 -20.97
CA ALA A 968 -14.88 -7.99 -21.95
C ALA A 968 -15.39 -9.32 -21.36
N ASP A 969 -15.40 -9.47 -20.03
CA ASP A 969 -15.83 -10.68 -19.32
C ASP A 969 -16.64 -10.26 -18.09
N SER A 970 -17.95 -10.06 -18.29
CA SER A 970 -18.88 -9.61 -17.26
C SER A 970 -19.20 -10.68 -16.22
N GLU A 971 -19.08 -11.96 -16.58
CA GLU A 971 -19.22 -13.06 -15.62
C GLU A 971 -17.94 -13.30 -14.81
N GLY A 972 -16.77 -12.96 -15.38
CA GLY A 972 -15.47 -13.03 -14.73
C GLY A 972 -14.95 -14.46 -14.59
N HIS A 973 -15.24 -15.32 -15.57
CA HIS A 973 -14.96 -16.75 -15.54
C HIS A 973 -13.98 -17.24 -16.61
N ILE A 974 -13.68 -16.44 -17.63
CA ILE A 974 -12.81 -16.89 -18.75
C ILE A 974 -11.45 -17.39 -18.26
N TRP A 975 -10.91 -16.77 -17.21
CA TRP A 975 -9.61 -17.12 -16.63
C TRP A 975 -9.69 -17.83 -15.27
N THR A 976 -10.89 -17.95 -14.68
CA THR A 976 -11.07 -18.51 -13.32
C THR A 976 -11.99 -19.74 -13.26
N MET A 977 -12.59 -20.17 -14.37
CA MET A 977 -13.55 -21.30 -14.37
C MET A 977 -12.95 -22.60 -13.81
N ARG A 978 -11.67 -22.88 -14.13
CA ARG A 978 -10.95 -24.09 -13.73
C ARG A 978 -10.29 -23.99 -12.34
N GLY A 979 -10.35 -22.83 -11.68
CA GLY A 979 -9.75 -22.60 -10.38
C GLY A 979 -9.40 -21.12 -10.13
N PRO A 980 -9.07 -20.75 -8.88
CA PRO A 980 -8.91 -21.63 -7.73
C PRO A 980 -10.25 -22.06 -7.13
N ASP A 981 -10.32 -23.28 -6.59
CA ASP A 981 -11.47 -23.74 -5.81
C ASP A 981 -11.43 -23.20 -4.37
N VAL A 982 -12.44 -23.54 -3.56
CA VAL A 982 -12.57 -23.05 -2.17
C VAL A 982 -11.33 -23.37 -1.34
N MET A 983 -10.81 -24.61 -1.44
CA MET A 983 -9.64 -25.06 -0.69
C MET A 983 -8.39 -24.23 -1.06
N VAL A 984 -8.13 -24.08 -2.37
CA VAL A 984 -6.98 -23.32 -2.85
C VAL A 984 -7.12 -21.84 -2.49
N ALA A 985 -8.30 -21.25 -2.64
CA ALA A 985 -8.55 -19.85 -2.28
C ALA A 985 -8.32 -19.59 -0.78
N GLN A 986 -8.76 -20.50 0.09
CA GLN A 986 -8.49 -20.44 1.53
C GLN A 986 -7.00 -20.58 1.84
N ARG A 987 -6.30 -21.50 1.16
CA ARG A 987 -4.84 -21.67 1.28
C ARG A 987 -4.09 -20.41 0.85
N ILE A 988 -4.43 -19.81 -0.30
CA ILE A 988 -3.83 -18.55 -0.76
C ILE A 988 -4.01 -17.44 0.28
N ARG A 989 -5.21 -17.33 0.89
CA ARG A 989 -5.46 -16.35 1.95
C ARG A 989 -4.62 -16.61 3.21
N ALA A 990 -4.45 -17.86 3.61
CA ALA A 990 -3.59 -18.23 4.75
C ALA A 990 -2.11 -17.90 4.48
N LEU A 991 -1.62 -18.22 3.28
CA LEU A 991 -0.28 -17.88 2.83
C LEU A 991 -0.06 -16.37 2.76
N ALA A 992 -1.05 -15.61 2.27
CA ALA A 992 -1.00 -14.15 2.25
C ALA A 992 -0.92 -13.55 3.67
N LYS A 993 -1.64 -14.13 4.65
CA LYS A 993 -1.52 -13.75 6.07
C LYS A 993 -0.10 -13.98 6.61
N ALA A 994 0.45 -15.18 6.40
CA ALA A 994 1.81 -15.51 6.85
C ALA A 994 2.87 -14.62 6.18
N THR A 995 2.75 -14.41 4.86
CA THR A 995 3.63 -13.53 4.09
C THR A 995 3.56 -12.09 4.60
N TRP A 996 2.35 -11.58 4.87
CA TRP A 996 2.17 -10.25 5.42
C TRP A 996 2.86 -10.07 6.78
N THR A 997 2.77 -11.07 7.66
CA THR A 997 3.48 -11.05 8.95
C THR A 997 5.00 -11.00 8.76
N CYS A 998 5.56 -11.74 7.79
CA CYS A 998 6.98 -11.68 7.46
C CYS A 998 7.38 -10.28 6.94
N LEU A 999 6.60 -9.71 6.01
CA LEU A 999 6.82 -8.36 5.47
C LEU A 999 6.79 -7.27 6.55
N GLN A 1000 5.97 -7.42 7.60
CA GLN A 1000 5.95 -6.49 8.74
C GLN A 1000 7.27 -6.51 9.55
N GLY A 1001 8.04 -7.60 9.49
CA GLY A 1001 9.37 -7.70 10.10
C GLY A 1001 10.43 -6.77 9.48
N MET A 1002 10.11 -6.14 8.34
CA MET A 1002 11.00 -5.17 7.68
C MET A 1002 11.34 -3.97 8.56
N GLU A 1003 10.39 -3.50 9.39
CA GLU A 1003 10.64 -2.40 10.36
C GLU A 1003 11.75 -2.75 11.36
N GLU A 1004 11.81 -4.00 11.78
CA GLU A 1004 12.77 -4.49 12.76
C GLU A 1004 14.09 -4.95 12.11
N GLY A 1005 14.17 -4.98 10.78
CA GLY A 1005 15.33 -5.51 10.04
C GLY A 1005 15.43 -7.03 10.11
N LYS A 1006 14.30 -7.73 10.29
CA LYS A 1006 14.22 -9.19 10.43
C LYS A 1006 13.63 -9.88 9.18
N LEU A 1007 13.43 -9.14 8.10
CA LEU A 1007 12.89 -9.68 6.86
C LEU A 1007 13.95 -10.57 6.18
N ASP A 1008 13.62 -11.84 5.97
CA ASP A 1008 14.32 -12.70 5.02
C ASP A 1008 13.41 -12.92 3.81
N VAL A 1009 13.75 -12.31 2.68
CA VAL A 1009 12.94 -12.39 1.46
C VAL A 1009 12.79 -13.84 0.99
N LYS A 1010 13.83 -14.68 1.09
CA LYS A 1010 13.75 -16.07 0.60
C LYS A 1010 12.72 -16.88 1.39
N SER A 1011 12.63 -16.65 2.70
CA SER A 1011 11.66 -17.32 3.57
C SER A 1011 10.20 -17.16 3.12
N ILE A 1012 9.85 -16.02 2.49
CA ILE A 1012 8.50 -15.75 1.97
C ILE A 1012 8.13 -16.68 0.79
N PHE A 1013 9.11 -17.18 0.06
CA PHE A 1013 8.91 -18.03 -1.09
C PHE A 1013 9.08 -19.53 -0.75
N ILE A 1014 9.53 -19.89 0.45
CA ILE A 1014 9.65 -21.29 0.88
C ILE A 1014 8.27 -21.83 1.26
N HIS A 1015 7.91 -22.98 0.69
CA HIS A 1015 6.61 -23.61 0.92
C HIS A 1015 6.63 -24.54 2.14
N PRO A 1016 5.71 -24.39 3.10
CA PRO A 1016 5.53 -25.37 4.17
C PRO A 1016 4.95 -26.66 3.59
N THR A 1017 5.53 -27.81 3.94
CA THR A 1017 5.13 -29.12 3.40
C THR A 1017 4.33 -29.97 4.37
N ASP A 1018 4.05 -29.50 5.58
CA ASP A 1018 3.46 -30.29 6.66
C ASP A 1018 1.95 -30.58 6.44
N ASP A 1019 1.30 -29.82 5.55
CA ASP A 1019 -0.14 -29.91 5.29
C ASP A 1019 -0.50 -30.94 4.18
N TYR A 1020 0.43 -31.81 3.76
CA TYR A 1020 0.21 -32.80 2.69
C TYR A 1020 0.23 -34.22 3.23
N ASP A 1021 -0.74 -35.06 2.83
CA ASP A 1021 -0.78 -36.48 3.23
C ASP A 1021 0.44 -37.25 2.73
N PHE A 1022 0.96 -36.91 1.54
CA PHE A 1022 2.21 -37.47 1.03
C PHE A 1022 2.95 -36.52 0.08
N LEU A 1023 4.27 -36.70 0.01
CA LEU A 1023 5.18 -35.98 -0.86
C LEU A 1023 5.87 -36.93 -1.83
N VAL A 1024 5.85 -36.61 -3.12
CA VAL A 1024 6.63 -37.29 -4.16
C VAL A 1024 7.89 -36.47 -4.42
N ARG A 1025 9.07 -37.05 -4.26
CA ARG A 1025 10.36 -36.41 -4.55
C ARG A 1025 10.84 -36.84 -5.92
N MET A 1026 11.31 -35.88 -6.71
CA MET A 1026 11.89 -36.10 -8.04
C MET A 1026 13.41 -35.98 -7.97
N ASP A 1027 14.12 -36.53 -8.95
CA ASP A 1027 15.57 -36.37 -9.08
C ASP A 1027 15.90 -35.03 -9.76
N PRO A 1028 16.54 -34.06 -9.06
CA PRO A 1028 16.92 -32.78 -9.63
C PRO A 1028 17.83 -32.84 -10.87
N ALA A 1029 18.58 -33.93 -11.07
CA ALA A 1029 19.54 -34.04 -12.17
C ALA A 1029 18.86 -34.15 -13.55
N VAL A 1030 17.65 -34.71 -13.60
CA VAL A 1030 16.91 -34.97 -14.84
C VAL A 1030 15.86 -33.89 -15.14
N LEU A 1031 15.65 -32.93 -14.23
CA LEU A 1031 14.64 -31.88 -14.35
C LEU A 1031 15.19 -30.64 -15.10
N PRO A 1032 14.75 -30.35 -16.33
CA PRO A 1032 15.32 -29.27 -17.16
C PRO A 1032 15.21 -27.86 -16.57
N ARG A 1033 14.28 -27.67 -15.63
CA ARG A 1033 13.99 -26.39 -14.97
C ARG A 1033 14.56 -26.27 -13.57
N TYR A 1034 15.26 -27.26 -13.03
CA TYR A 1034 15.70 -27.25 -11.62
C TYR A 1034 16.58 -26.05 -11.26
N ALA A 1035 17.34 -25.50 -12.21
CA ALA A 1035 18.09 -24.25 -12.00
C ALA A 1035 17.21 -23.04 -11.63
N GLN A 1036 15.90 -23.11 -11.85
CA GLN A 1036 14.92 -22.09 -11.45
C GLN A 1036 14.42 -22.27 -10.00
N ASN A 1037 14.72 -23.39 -9.34
CA ASN A 1037 14.31 -23.67 -7.96
C ASN A 1037 14.85 -22.62 -6.98
N ILE A 1038 14.05 -22.24 -5.98
CA ILE A 1038 14.42 -21.26 -4.94
C ILE A 1038 15.66 -21.71 -4.17
N GLU A 1039 15.77 -23.01 -3.92
CA GLU A 1039 16.84 -23.65 -3.16
C GLU A 1039 17.79 -24.44 -4.07
N SER A 1040 17.97 -24.00 -5.32
CA SER A 1040 18.79 -24.73 -6.30
C SER A 1040 20.25 -24.92 -5.82
N SER A 1041 20.62 -26.16 -5.49
CA SER A 1041 22.00 -26.53 -5.19
C SER A 1041 22.70 -27.04 -6.45
N LEU A 1042 23.14 -26.12 -7.33
CA LEU A 1042 23.84 -26.48 -8.56
C LEU A 1042 25.22 -27.15 -8.33
N ALA A 1043 25.68 -27.24 -7.07
CA ALA A 1043 26.95 -27.82 -6.66
C ALA A 1043 27.12 -29.33 -6.95
N ALA A 1044 26.06 -30.04 -7.34
CA ALA A 1044 26.13 -31.48 -7.63
C ALA A 1044 26.46 -31.84 -9.10
N ALA A 1045 26.46 -30.88 -10.04
CA ALA A 1045 26.65 -31.16 -11.47
C ALA A 1045 28.13 -31.26 -11.92
N GLY A 1046 29.08 -31.18 -10.98
CA GLY A 1046 30.53 -31.21 -11.25
C GLY A 1046 31.22 -32.56 -11.10
N ARG A 1047 30.49 -33.69 -11.07
CA ARG A 1047 31.14 -35.02 -11.12
C ARG A 1047 31.31 -35.45 -12.58
N TYR A 1048 32.52 -35.18 -13.09
CA TYR A 1048 33.14 -35.71 -14.31
C TYR A 1048 32.78 -35.00 -15.63
N VAL A 1049 33.54 -33.93 -15.93
CA VAL A 1049 33.67 -33.33 -17.27
C VAL A 1049 34.40 -34.26 -18.27
N ASN A 1050 34.99 -35.36 -17.79
CA ASN A 1050 35.90 -36.21 -18.58
C ASN A 1050 35.30 -37.58 -19.00
N LEU A 1051 33.99 -37.79 -18.88
CA LEU A 1051 33.34 -39.00 -19.38
C LEU A 1051 32.48 -38.65 -20.60
N PRO A 1052 32.78 -39.22 -21.79
CA PRO A 1052 31.84 -39.15 -22.91
C PRO A 1052 30.57 -39.89 -22.46
N ARG A 1053 29.46 -39.17 -22.34
CA ARG A 1053 28.14 -39.80 -22.22
C ARG A 1053 27.62 -39.98 -23.64
N ASP A 1054 27.77 -41.20 -24.16
CA ASP A 1054 27.12 -41.65 -25.38
C ASP A 1054 25.58 -41.61 -25.20
N ASP A 1055 24.88 -41.15 -26.24
CA ASP A 1055 23.49 -41.48 -26.59
C ASP A 1055 22.32 -41.06 -25.67
N LEU A 1056 22.25 -39.78 -25.29
CA LEU A 1056 20.96 -39.14 -24.96
C LEU A 1056 20.71 -38.00 -25.95
N GLU A 1057 19.64 -38.12 -26.75
CA GLU A 1057 19.22 -37.12 -27.74
C GLU A 1057 19.41 -35.69 -27.20
N THR A 1058 20.40 -34.98 -27.74
CA THR A 1058 20.80 -33.64 -27.34
C THR A 1058 19.89 -32.55 -27.89
N ASP A 1059 18.88 -32.93 -28.67
CA ASP A 1059 18.02 -31.99 -29.39
C ASP A 1059 17.08 -31.27 -28.42
N PRO A 1060 17.13 -29.93 -28.34
CA PRO A 1060 16.18 -29.14 -27.57
C PRO A 1060 14.75 -29.47 -28.01
N ARG A 1061 13.89 -29.82 -27.05
CA ARG A 1061 12.45 -30.04 -27.28
C ARG A 1061 11.67 -28.85 -26.71
N PRO A 1062 11.07 -27.99 -27.55
CA PRO A 1062 10.30 -26.85 -27.08
C PRO A 1062 9.21 -27.23 -26.08
N GLY A 1063 9.19 -26.56 -24.93
CA GLY A 1063 8.19 -26.77 -23.89
C GLY A 1063 8.25 -28.14 -23.20
N PHE A 1064 9.28 -28.96 -23.44
CA PHE A 1064 9.40 -30.26 -22.79
C PHE A 1064 9.84 -30.12 -21.32
N ASP A 1065 8.93 -30.46 -20.41
CA ASP A 1065 9.18 -30.57 -18.98
C ASP A 1065 8.58 -31.89 -18.46
N PRO A 1066 9.39 -32.92 -18.19
CA PRO A 1066 8.90 -34.23 -17.79
C PRO A 1066 8.17 -34.22 -16.44
N ALA A 1067 8.56 -33.33 -15.51
CA ALA A 1067 7.84 -33.19 -14.24
C ALA A 1067 6.45 -32.61 -14.48
N ARG A 1068 6.34 -31.61 -15.36
CA ARG A 1068 5.04 -31.03 -15.71
C ARG A 1068 4.12 -32.03 -16.38
N LEU A 1069 4.63 -32.81 -17.33
CA LEU A 1069 3.86 -33.85 -18.01
C LEU A 1069 3.36 -34.92 -17.03
N LEU A 1070 4.23 -35.39 -16.13
CA LEU A 1070 3.84 -36.34 -15.07
C LEU A 1070 2.78 -35.73 -14.13
N TYR A 1071 2.93 -34.46 -13.74
CA TYR A 1071 1.94 -33.76 -12.93
C TYR A 1071 0.57 -33.70 -13.62
N ASP A 1072 0.53 -33.32 -14.90
CA ASP A 1072 -0.72 -33.23 -15.67
C ASP A 1072 -1.39 -34.61 -15.86
N ASP A 1073 -0.59 -35.68 -16.03
CA ASP A 1073 -1.07 -37.06 -16.07
C ASP A 1073 -1.65 -37.52 -14.73
N LEU A 1074 -0.95 -37.26 -13.61
CA LEU A 1074 -1.43 -37.61 -12.27
C LEU A 1074 -2.69 -36.84 -11.90
N GLN A 1075 -2.74 -35.53 -12.19
CA GLN A 1075 -3.92 -34.70 -11.92
C GLN A 1075 -5.14 -35.20 -12.71
N ARG A 1076 -4.93 -35.67 -13.95
CA ARG A 1076 -6.00 -36.24 -14.78
C ARG A 1076 -6.45 -37.62 -14.31
N MET A 1077 -5.50 -38.52 -14.03
CA MET A 1077 -5.79 -39.91 -13.66
C MET A 1077 -6.42 -40.04 -12.28
N TYR A 1078 -6.02 -39.19 -11.33
CA TYR A 1078 -6.43 -39.27 -9.93
C TYR A 1078 -7.32 -38.11 -9.48
N ALA A 1079 -7.97 -37.41 -10.43
CA ALA A 1079 -8.83 -36.26 -10.16
C ALA A 1079 -9.91 -36.53 -9.08
N ASP A 1080 -10.46 -37.74 -9.07
CA ASP A 1080 -11.48 -38.18 -8.10
C ASP A 1080 -10.88 -38.75 -6.79
N THR A 1081 -9.56 -38.79 -6.65
CA THR A 1081 -8.86 -39.52 -5.57
C THR A 1081 -8.02 -38.62 -4.66
N PHE A 1082 -7.15 -37.79 -5.24
CA PHE A 1082 -6.33 -36.84 -4.50
C PHE A 1082 -6.10 -35.58 -5.32
N LYS A 1083 -5.81 -34.48 -4.61
CA LYS A 1083 -5.41 -33.22 -5.22
C LYS A 1083 -3.91 -33.05 -5.10
N ILE A 1084 -3.25 -32.74 -6.22
CA ILE A 1084 -1.80 -32.62 -6.32
C ILE A 1084 -1.36 -31.16 -6.53
N PHE A 1085 -0.18 -30.82 -6.02
CA PHE A 1085 0.38 -29.47 -5.95
C PHE A 1085 1.89 -29.54 -6.24
N CYS A 1086 2.41 -28.63 -7.04
CA CYS A 1086 3.84 -28.54 -7.34
C CYS A 1086 4.27 -27.10 -7.68
N ASP A 1087 5.56 -26.77 -7.52
CA ASP A 1087 6.14 -25.56 -8.11
C ASP A 1087 6.45 -25.80 -9.60
N PRO A 1088 5.77 -25.12 -10.53
CA PRO A 1088 6.03 -25.25 -11.97
C PRO A 1088 7.40 -24.71 -12.40
N PHE A 1089 8.10 -23.92 -11.56
CA PHE A 1089 9.40 -23.33 -11.88
C PHE A 1089 10.53 -23.97 -11.08
N GLY A 1090 10.93 -25.17 -11.50
CA GLY A 1090 12.06 -25.90 -10.93
C GLY A 1090 11.73 -26.70 -9.68
N GLY A 1091 10.45 -26.87 -9.34
CA GLY A 1091 10.03 -27.73 -8.23
C GLY A 1091 10.53 -29.16 -8.41
N ASP A 1092 11.11 -29.70 -7.34
CA ASP A 1092 11.64 -31.06 -7.24
C ASP A 1092 10.69 -32.00 -6.47
N ARG A 1093 9.51 -31.51 -6.08
CA ARG A 1093 8.55 -32.23 -5.24
C ARG A 1093 7.11 -31.97 -5.65
N PHE A 1094 6.27 -32.99 -5.48
CA PHE A 1094 4.81 -32.86 -5.50
C PHE A 1094 4.27 -33.10 -4.10
N GLY A 1095 3.34 -32.26 -3.66
CA GLY A 1095 2.51 -32.52 -2.48
C GLY A 1095 1.12 -32.97 -2.90
N ALA A 1096 0.57 -33.96 -2.22
CA ALA A 1096 -0.78 -34.44 -2.49
C ALA A 1096 -1.62 -34.57 -1.22
N VAL A 1097 -2.92 -34.30 -1.36
CA VAL A 1097 -3.93 -34.39 -0.30
C VAL A 1097 -5.03 -35.34 -0.77
N TRP A 1098 -5.30 -36.39 0.00
CA TRP A 1098 -6.36 -37.35 -0.29
C TRP A 1098 -7.74 -36.70 -0.19
N ASP A 1099 -8.70 -37.12 -1.02
CA ASP A 1099 -10.09 -36.75 -0.79
C ASP A 1099 -10.54 -37.35 0.57
N PRO A 1100 -10.87 -36.52 1.58
CA PRO A 1100 -11.27 -37.01 2.89
C PRO A 1100 -12.54 -37.86 2.84
N THR A 1101 -13.37 -37.68 1.81
CA THR A 1101 -14.60 -38.45 1.63
C THR A 1101 -14.31 -39.93 1.34
N LEU A 1102 -13.16 -40.25 0.73
CA LEU A 1102 -12.77 -41.62 0.38
C LEU A 1102 -12.18 -42.43 1.54
N LYS A 1103 -11.84 -41.79 2.67
CA LYS A 1103 -11.36 -42.47 3.88
C LYS A 1103 -12.47 -43.29 4.58
N GLN A 1104 -13.75 -42.99 4.33
CA GLN A 1104 -14.88 -43.70 4.93
C GLN A 1104 -15.25 -44.97 4.13
N PRO A 1105 -15.58 -46.11 4.79
CA PRO A 1105 -16.08 -47.31 4.12
C PRO A 1105 -17.35 -47.06 3.31
N ARG A 1106 -17.37 -47.50 2.04
CA ARG A 1106 -18.49 -47.31 1.10
C ARG A 1106 -18.86 -48.60 0.39
N SER A 1107 -20.09 -48.73 -0.09
CA SER A 1107 -20.50 -49.86 -0.93
C SER A 1107 -19.71 -49.88 -2.24
N PHE A 1108 -19.23 -51.05 -2.67
CA PHE A 1108 -18.58 -51.20 -3.98
C PHE A 1108 -19.50 -50.78 -5.15
N ARG A 1109 -18.93 -50.06 -6.13
CA ARG A 1109 -19.57 -49.66 -7.39
C ARG A 1109 -18.59 -49.77 -8.55
N VAL A 1110 -19.06 -50.24 -9.71
CA VAL A 1110 -18.23 -50.48 -10.91
C VAL A 1110 -17.61 -49.19 -11.46
N LEU A 1111 -18.31 -48.06 -11.36
CA LEU A 1111 -17.83 -46.73 -11.78
C LEU A 1111 -17.51 -45.87 -10.54
N GLY A 1112 -16.73 -46.42 -9.62
CA GLY A 1112 -16.39 -45.77 -8.36
C GLY A 1112 -15.42 -44.60 -8.48
N GLY A 1113 -14.60 -44.54 -9.54
CA GLY A 1113 -13.66 -43.43 -9.80
C GLY A 1113 -12.34 -43.48 -9.01
N PHE A 1114 -12.15 -44.46 -8.11
CA PHE A 1114 -10.92 -44.56 -7.30
C PHE A 1114 -10.48 -46.03 -7.09
N SER A 1115 -9.18 -46.22 -6.84
CA SER A 1115 -8.61 -47.54 -6.48
C SER A 1115 -9.01 -47.93 -5.06
N SER A 1116 -9.71 -49.07 -4.92
CA SER A 1116 -10.32 -49.47 -3.66
C SER A 1116 -9.90 -50.89 -3.23
N MET A 1117 -9.93 -51.14 -1.92
CA MET A 1117 -9.71 -52.45 -1.32
C MET A 1117 -10.88 -52.84 -0.40
N PRO A 1118 -11.20 -54.13 -0.24
CA PRO A 1118 -12.27 -54.58 0.65
C PRO A 1118 -11.93 -54.33 2.12
N VAL A 1119 -12.91 -53.90 2.91
CA VAL A 1119 -12.75 -53.72 4.36
C VAL A 1119 -12.71 -55.09 5.04
N LYS A 1120 -11.67 -55.36 5.84
CA LYS A 1120 -11.53 -56.62 6.59
C LYS A 1120 -12.64 -56.77 7.63
N LYS A 1121 -13.23 -57.97 7.72
CA LYS A 1121 -14.25 -58.29 8.74
C LYS A 1121 -13.61 -58.26 10.14
N VAL A 1122 -14.23 -57.54 11.07
CA VAL A 1122 -13.77 -57.46 12.47
C VAL A 1122 -14.20 -58.72 13.26
N LYS A 1123 -15.27 -59.40 12.83
CA LYS A 1123 -15.75 -60.68 13.40
C LYS A 1123 -16.22 -61.63 12.29
N GLU A 1124 -15.85 -62.90 12.35
CA GLU A 1124 -16.20 -63.93 11.33
C GLU A 1124 -17.71 -64.12 11.10
N LYS A 1125 -18.56 -63.79 12.08
CA LYS A 1125 -20.02 -63.97 12.00
C LYS A 1125 -20.79 -62.76 11.44
N GLU A 1126 -20.13 -61.66 11.07
CA GLU A 1126 -20.83 -60.52 10.45
C GLU A 1126 -21.14 -60.77 8.96
N LYS A 1127 -22.38 -60.43 8.54
CA LYS A 1127 -22.78 -60.44 7.13
C LYS A 1127 -21.87 -59.51 6.32
N ASP A 1128 -21.38 -60.01 5.21
CA ASP A 1128 -20.54 -59.25 4.28
C ASP A 1128 -21.34 -58.10 3.68
N LYS A 1129 -20.98 -56.87 4.02
CA LYS A 1129 -21.65 -55.66 3.51
C LYS A 1129 -21.04 -55.18 2.19
N GLY A 1130 -20.03 -55.87 1.64
CA GLY A 1130 -19.38 -55.50 0.38
C GLY A 1130 -18.80 -54.08 0.41
N LEU A 1131 -18.27 -53.67 1.57
CA LEU A 1131 -17.70 -52.34 1.76
C LEU A 1131 -16.25 -52.30 1.28
N VAL A 1132 -15.90 -51.21 0.62
CA VAL A 1132 -14.56 -50.90 0.14
C VAL A 1132 -14.07 -49.58 0.73
N VAL A 1133 -12.76 -49.43 0.82
CA VAL A 1133 -12.03 -48.24 1.27
C VAL A 1133 -10.91 -47.93 0.28
N LEU A 1134 -10.40 -46.70 0.28
CA LEU A 1134 -9.28 -46.28 -0.56
C LEU A 1134 -8.05 -47.19 -0.40
N ASN A 1135 -7.44 -47.57 -1.51
CA ASN A 1135 -6.21 -48.37 -1.53
C ASN A 1135 -4.97 -47.48 -1.68
N GLU A 1136 -4.63 -46.74 -0.61
CA GLU A 1136 -3.51 -45.78 -0.60
C GLU A 1136 -2.19 -46.45 -1.04
N ALA A 1137 -1.87 -47.63 -0.52
CA ALA A 1137 -0.61 -48.31 -0.84
C ALA A 1137 -0.48 -48.72 -2.32
N SER A 1138 -1.57 -49.08 -3.00
CA SER A 1138 -1.53 -49.38 -4.45
C SER A 1138 -1.32 -48.11 -5.25
N ILE A 1139 -2.04 -47.04 -4.91
CA ILE A 1139 -1.95 -45.75 -5.60
C ILE A 1139 -0.53 -45.21 -5.52
N LEU A 1140 0.09 -45.23 -4.33
CA LEU A 1140 1.48 -44.76 -4.18
C LEU A 1140 2.47 -45.57 -5.04
N ARG A 1141 2.30 -46.89 -5.15
CA ARG A 1141 3.12 -47.73 -6.05
C ARG A 1141 2.86 -47.45 -7.52
N GLU A 1142 1.62 -47.14 -7.90
CA GLU A 1142 1.27 -46.76 -9.26
C GLU A 1142 1.91 -45.43 -9.63
N VAL A 1143 1.90 -44.44 -8.72
CA VAL A 1143 2.60 -43.16 -8.87
C VAL A 1143 4.11 -43.37 -9.03
N GLU A 1144 4.73 -44.19 -8.18
CA GLU A 1144 6.16 -44.54 -8.28
C GLU A 1144 6.49 -45.19 -9.63
N ARG A 1145 5.64 -46.12 -10.09
CA ARG A 1145 5.82 -46.80 -11.38
C ARG A 1145 5.66 -45.85 -12.58
N LEU A 1146 4.66 -44.98 -12.56
CA LEU A 1146 4.44 -43.97 -13.61
C LEU A 1146 5.61 -42.98 -13.69
N GLY A 1147 6.16 -42.60 -12.55
CA GLY A 1147 7.30 -41.70 -12.45
C GLY A 1147 8.67 -42.37 -12.54
N SER A 1148 8.77 -43.64 -12.96
CA SER A 1148 10.04 -44.37 -13.02
C SER A 1148 11.11 -43.61 -13.81
N GLY A 1149 12.29 -43.40 -13.20
CA GLY A 1149 13.39 -42.62 -13.77
C GLY A 1149 13.32 -41.10 -13.51
N LEU A 1150 12.19 -40.60 -13.00
CA LEU A 1150 12.01 -39.21 -12.55
C LEU A 1150 11.83 -39.12 -11.04
N VAL A 1151 11.04 -40.02 -10.46
CA VAL A 1151 10.71 -40.08 -9.02
C VAL A 1151 11.84 -40.79 -8.27
N SER A 1152 12.41 -40.10 -7.27
CA SER A 1152 13.46 -40.61 -6.39
C SER A 1152 12.91 -41.25 -5.11
N GLY A 1153 11.70 -40.89 -4.68
CA GLY A 1153 11.01 -41.54 -3.57
C GLY A 1153 9.71 -40.86 -3.16
N ILE A 1154 8.89 -41.55 -2.36
CA ILE A 1154 7.61 -41.05 -1.83
C ILE A 1154 7.65 -41.09 -0.30
N THR A 1155 7.30 -39.98 0.35
CA THR A 1155 7.22 -39.85 1.81
C THR A 1155 5.76 -39.63 2.22
N VAL A 1156 5.20 -40.53 3.03
CA VAL A 1156 3.87 -40.34 3.63
C VAL A 1156 4.02 -39.55 4.92
N GLN A 1157 3.23 -38.49 5.10
CA GLN A 1157 3.21 -37.71 6.34
C GLN A 1157 2.11 -38.24 7.26
N VAL A 1158 2.41 -38.30 8.56
CA VAL A 1158 1.57 -38.92 9.60
C VAL A 1158 0.96 -37.85 10.49
#